data_AF-A0A397T3H0-F1
#
_entry.id   AF-A0A397T3H0-F1
#
_cell.length_a   1.000
_cell.length_b   1.000
_cell.length_c   1.000
_cell.angle_alpha   90.00
_cell.angle_beta   90.00
_cell.angle_gamma   90.00
#
_symmetry.space_group_name_H-M   'P 1'
#
loop_
_entity.id
_entity.type
_entity.pdbx_description
1 polymer ?
#
loop_
_entity_poly.entity_id
_entity_poly.type
_entity_poly.pdbx_seq_one_letter_code
_entity_poly.pdbx_strand_id
1 'polypeptide(L)'
;MTNRNINSSSKSNIPNEFELEYINEAHVEAFAKALSDDPEYDQTEHIAAVTDFMPIRQKVKKKRVPNEFEGYSYHIIRYPLIIMIFSIIFFELFLYIFIRQIVNLWEYFYQWRGISRILREKMRNTHSYEEWIEAAKELDSYFKYDEWKKEIPFGYYDYNLLKKVNRDLKSLRQETNEHPQKLKNILQVCVKNNYAGVENVRLYSHSYYGTKNVVEEYVYEVTESFEFARRTKLLSTKDKLDLFKNSYKNYGRTALCLSGGASFGYYHLGVVKALFDAKLLPSVFTGTSAGGLIAALVCVRTDEELEQVLTSELHTRLTACSEPLSVWILRWWKTGAIFDACDWSRKLQWVTKGSLTFREAYERTGRILNISVISYDPHSPPKVLNYITAPDCVIWSAVIASTAVPGILNPVVLMQKLKDGSIVPYNYGNKWKDGSLRTDIPVQPLHMHFNVKNTIVSQVNPHIHLFFYAPRGSVGRPVTHRRGKGWRGGFLFASIEQFLKLDLSKWLKWVRDLELMPRFADQDWSSIWLQKFEGNITIWPHSSFLDFFNILRDPTRERLARMITAGQRVTWPKLYMISNRLKIEKAIQKGRETLRRELRRQRYSRINNRNDNVQSYNIDDLHDDNRIDDDNLEIEKVTDIGLDSDYGISLESSSDNTTNNSLSSSEDGYDGYDSD
;
A
#
# COMPACT_ATOMS: atom_id res chain seq x y z
N MET A 1 55.97 -1.68 -10.47
CA MET A 1 56.02 -1.91 -9.01
C MET A 1 55.86 -0.58 -8.29
N THR A 2 54.67 -0.33 -7.74
CA THR A 2 54.35 0.42 -6.50
C THR A 2 52.84 0.66 -6.49
N ASN A 3 52.11 -0.38 -6.06
CA ASN A 3 50.69 -0.29 -5.75
C ASN A 3 50.51 0.66 -4.58
N ARG A 4 49.83 1.79 -4.80
CA ARG A 4 49.22 2.55 -3.71
C ARG A 4 47.94 1.85 -3.31
N ASN A 5 48.05 1.01 -2.28
CA ASN A 5 46.94 0.60 -1.43
C ASN A 5 46.29 1.86 -0.84
N ILE A 6 45.19 2.30 -1.44
CA ILE A 6 44.26 3.19 -0.78
C ILE A 6 43.41 2.29 0.11
N ASN A 7 43.79 2.29 1.38
CA ASN A 7 43.14 1.56 2.45
C ASN A 7 41.62 1.82 2.48
N SER A 8 40.91 0.71 2.64
CA SER A 8 39.49 0.57 2.95
C SER A 8 39.13 1.05 4.38
N SER A 9 39.55 2.26 4.78
CA SER A 9 39.44 2.74 6.17
C SER A 9 38.52 3.95 6.33
N SER A 10 37.28 3.85 5.84
CA SER A 10 36.21 4.81 6.18
C SER A 10 34.82 4.19 6.09
N LYS A 11 34.60 3.02 6.71
CA LYS A 11 33.25 2.71 7.19
C LYS A 11 33.01 3.61 8.40
N SER A 12 32.09 4.55 8.26
CA SER A 12 31.60 5.44 9.31
C SER A 12 31.35 4.67 10.61
N ASN A 13 31.77 5.24 11.75
CA ASN A 13 31.40 4.79 13.10
C ASN A 13 29.89 5.00 13.32
N ILE A 14 29.07 4.19 12.66
CA ILE A 14 27.62 4.17 12.89
C ILE A 14 27.40 3.34 14.16
N PRO A 15 26.86 3.93 15.24
CA PRO A 15 26.56 3.18 16.45
C PRO A 15 25.56 2.06 16.16
N ASN A 16 25.70 0.94 16.86
CA ASN A 16 24.79 -0.19 16.72
C ASN A 16 23.37 0.20 17.15
N GLU A 17 22.41 0.17 16.23
CA GLU A 17 21.03 0.61 16.48
C GLU A 17 20.32 -0.17 17.60
N PHE A 18 20.75 -1.40 17.90
CA PHE A 18 20.16 -2.22 18.96
C PHE A 18 20.59 -1.82 20.38
N GLU A 19 21.72 -1.12 20.52
CA GLU A 19 22.25 -0.65 21.82
C GLU A 19 21.65 0.70 22.24
N LEU A 20 21.06 1.45 21.29
CA LEU A 20 20.51 2.77 21.55
C LEU A 20 19.11 2.69 22.16
N GLU A 21 18.87 3.52 23.18
CA GLU A 21 17.55 3.73 23.78
C GLU A 21 17.07 5.16 23.50
N TYR A 22 15.82 5.28 23.06
CA TYR A 22 15.21 6.55 22.63
C TYR A 22 14.02 6.97 23.52
N ILE A 23 13.90 6.39 24.70
CA ILE A 23 12.73 6.57 25.57
C ILE A 23 12.78 7.95 26.22
N ASN A 24 11.71 8.70 26.06
CA ASN A 24 11.45 9.94 26.78
C ASN A 24 10.23 9.75 27.70
N GLU A 25 10.45 9.64 29.01
CA GLU A 25 9.39 9.39 29.99
C GLU A 25 8.43 10.58 30.13
N ALA A 26 8.91 11.83 30.00
CA ALA A 26 8.04 13.01 30.07
C ALA A 26 6.95 12.99 28.98
N HIS A 27 7.30 12.45 27.81
CA HIS A 27 6.35 12.27 26.70
C HIS A 27 5.32 11.17 26.97
N VAL A 28 5.74 10.10 27.66
CA VAL A 28 4.84 9.00 28.06
C VAL A 28 3.89 9.48 29.16
N GLU A 29 4.37 10.24 30.12
CA GLU A 29 3.54 10.85 31.17
C GLU A 29 2.51 11.83 30.60
N ALA A 30 2.92 12.68 29.66
CA ALA A 30 2.00 13.58 28.96
C ALA A 30 0.91 12.81 28.20
N PHE A 31 1.26 11.67 27.60
CA PHE A 31 0.31 10.79 26.92
C PHE A 31 -0.62 10.07 27.90
N ALA A 32 -0.10 9.57 29.01
CA ALA A 32 -0.91 8.95 30.07
C ALA A 32 -1.93 9.95 30.62
N LYS A 33 -1.51 11.20 30.84
CA LYS A 33 -2.38 12.30 31.25
C LYS A 33 -3.48 12.58 30.21
N ALA A 34 -3.10 12.70 28.93
CA ALA A 34 -4.06 12.91 27.85
C ALA A 34 -5.05 11.74 27.66
N LEU A 35 -4.68 10.52 28.04
CA LEU A 35 -5.59 9.36 28.04
C LEU A 35 -6.54 9.36 29.25
N SER A 36 -6.10 9.87 30.41
CA SER A 36 -6.93 9.98 31.62
C SER A 36 -7.85 11.18 31.63
N ASP A 37 -7.48 12.25 30.90
CA ASP A 37 -8.31 13.43 30.72
C ASP A 37 -9.50 13.04 29.81
N ASP A 38 -10.58 12.59 30.44
CA ASP A 38 -11.83 12.32 29.72
C ASP A 38 -12.41 13.63 29.18
N PRO A 39 -12.88 13.68 27.92
CA PRO A 39 -13.50 14.86 27.32
C PRO A 39 -14.83 15.27 27.98
N GLU A 40 -15.26 14.59 29.05
CA GLU A 40 -16.42 14.96 29.86
C GLU A 40 -16.16 16.14 30.81
N TYR A 41 -14.90 16.53 31.06
CA TYR A 41 -14.55 17.52 32.10
C TYR A 41 -14.13 18.90 31.59
N ASP A 42 -13.98 19.11 30.28
CA ASP A 42 -13.67 20.45 29.75
C ASP A 42 -14.95 21.27 29.54
N GLN A 43 -14.93 22.53 29.99
CA GLN A 43 -16.10 23.44 29.97
C GLN A 43 -16.48 23.94 28.56
N THR A 44 -15.70 23.55 27.55
CA THR A 44 -16.00 23.74 26.14
C THR A 44 -16.84 22.55 25.66
N GLU A 45 -18.01 22.81 25.05
CA GLU A 45 -18.88 21.80 24.45
C GLU A 45 -18.14 21.03 23.33
N HIS A 46 -17.30 20.06 23.72
CA HIS A 46 -16.67 19.15 22.81
C HIS A 46 -17.59 17.97 22.59
N ILE A 47 -17.92 17.73 21.32
CA ILE A 47 -18.90 16.73 20.87
C ILE A 47 -18.31 15.34 21.11
N ALA A 48 -18.53 14.82 22.31
CA ALA A 48 -18.16 13.46 22.68
C ALA A 48 -19.06 12.46 21.93
N ALA A 49 -18.47 11.62 21.10
CA ALA A 49 -19.14 10.43 20.57
C ALA A 49 -19.09 9.27 21.59
N VAL A 50 -20.13 8.44 21.57
CA VAL A 50 -20.85 7.96 22.77
C VAL A 50 -20.38 6.64 23.42
N THR A 51 -19.34 5.94 22.95
CA THR A 51 -19.36 4.46 23.11
C THR A 51 -18.12 3.80 23.72
N ASP A 52 -17.56 4.35 24.79
CA ASP A 52 -16.37 3.76 25.39
C ASP A 52 -16.57 2.28 25.76
N PHE A 53 -15.61 1.41 25.40
CA PHE A 53 -15.62 0.00 25.77
C PHE A 53 -15.18 -0.09 27.23
N MET A 54 -16.09 0.29 28.12
CA MET A 54 -15.81 0.38 29.53
C MET A 54 -15.88 -0.98 30.21
N PRO A 55 -15.07 -1.19 31.25
CA PRO A 55 -15.03 -2.45 31.96
C PRO A 55 -16.38 -2.77 32.58
N ILE A 56 -16.67 -4.07 32.69
CA ILE A 56 -17.92 -4.65 33.23
C ILE A 56 -18.29 -4.07 34.61
N ARG A 57 -17.34 -3.49 35.35
CA ARG A 57 -17.52 -2.89 36.67
C ARG A 57 -17.92 -1.41 36.70
N GLN A 58 -17.82 -0.65 35.61
CA GLN A 58 -18.15 0.78 35.62
C GLN A 58 -19.54 1.02 35.02
N LYS A 59 -20.51 1.41 35.86
CA LYS A 59 -21.84 1.80 35.41
C LYS A 59 -21.79 3.22 34.87
N VAL A 60 -21.79 3.38 33.56
CA VAL A 60 -21.99 4.69 32.91
C VAL A 60 -23.40 4.77 32.35
N LYS A 61 -24.01 5.97 32.46
CA LYS A 61 -25.30 6.27 31.84
C LYS A 61 -25.11 6.26 30.33
N LYS A 62 -25.43 5.14 29.66
CA LYS A 62 -25.56 5.12 28.20
C LYS A 62 -26.60 6.16 27.81
N LYS A 63 -26.18 7.25 27.16
CA LYS A 63 -27.12 8.08 26.39
C LYS A 63 -27.73 7.15 25.36
N ARG A 64 -29.05 6.89 25.48
CA ARG A 64 -29.79 6.12 24.48
C ARG A 64 -29.74 6.92 23.19
N VAL A 65 -28.87 6.50 22.27
CA VAL A 65 -28.97 6.92 20.87
C VAL A 65 -30.29 6.36 20.36
N PRO A 66 -31.16 7.16 19.72
CA PRO A 66 -32.40 6.64 19.15
C PRO A 66 -32.04 5.53 18.15
N ASN A 67 -32.69 4.36 18.27
CA ASN A 67 -32.55 3.30 17.27
C ASN A 67 -33.19 3.81 15.98
N GLU A 68 -32.40 3.98 14.92
CA GLU A 68 -32.85 4.60 13.65
C GLU A 68 -33.91 3.79 12.87
N PHE A 69 -34.22 2.55 13.27
CA PHE A 69 -35.20 1.71 12.58
C PHE A 69 -36.34 1.27 13.50
N GLU A 70 -37.50 1.92 13.38
CA GLU A 70 -38.72 1.69 14.18
C GLU A 70 -39.69 0.66 13.55
N GLY A 71 -39.18 -0.25 12.70
CA GLY A 71 -40.02 -1.24 12.01
C GLY A 71 -40.17 -2.56 12.78
N TYR A 72 -41.39 -2.94 13.17
CA TYR A 72 -41.66 -4.26 13.75
C TYR A 72 -41.22 -5.42 12.83
N SER A 73 -41.36 -5.23 11.51
CA SER A 73 -40.93 -6.21 10.50
C SER A 73 -39.42 -6.47 10.56
N TYR A 74 -38.61 -5.44 10.77
CA TYR A 74 -37.17 -5.56 10.89
C TYR A 74 -36.80 -6.42 12.11
N HIS A 75 -37.38 -6.15 13.29
CA HIS A 75 -37.06 -6.91 14.49
C HIS A 75 -37.45 -8.40 14.41
N ILE A 76 -38.57 -8.72 13.76
CA ILE A 76 -39.04 -10.10 13.61
C ILE A 76 -38.23 -10.86 12.54
N ILE A 77 -37.97 -10.23 11.39
CA ILE A 77 -37.37 -10.90 10.23
C ILE A 77 -35.83 -10.92 10.34
N ARG A 78 -35.21 -9.97 11.04
CA ARG A 78 -33.76 -9.82 11.13
C ARG A 78 -33.05 -11.12 11.52
N TYR A 79 -33.43 -11.74 12.65
CA TYR A 79 -32.71 -12.92 13.14
C TYR A 79 -32.91 -14.16 12.26
N PRO A 80 -34.13 -14.51 11.79
CA PRO A 80 -34.32 -15.55 10.80
C PRO A 80 -33.51 -15.33 9.52
N LEU A 81 -33.46 -14.10 9.02
CA LEU A 81 -32.76 -13.73 7.79
C LEU A 81 -31.24 -13.83 7.98
N ILE A 82 -30.70 -13.38 9.13
CA ILE A 82 -29.30 -13.58 9.52
C ILE A 82 -28.96 -15.08 9.52
N ILE A 83 -29.73 -15.91 10.21
CA ILE A 83 -29.47 -17.36 10.30
C ILE A 83 -29.46 -17.97 8.90
N MET A 84 -30.44 -17.64 8.07
CA MET A 84 -30.52 -18.11 6.68
C MET A 84 -29.28 -17.70 5.88
N ILE A 85 -28.88 -16.42 5.89
CA ILE A 85 -27.70 -15.96 5.15
C ILE A 85 -26.42 -16.64 5.66
N PHE A 86 -26.21 -16.70 6.98
CA PHE A 86 -25.02 -17.33 7.54
C PHE A 86 -24.97 -18.84 7.25
N SER A 87 -26.11 -19.53 7.21
CA SER A 87 -26.18 -20.93 6.76
C SER A 87 -25.76 -21.07 5.29
N ILE A 88 -26.21 -20.17 4.41
CA ILE A 88 -25.80 -20.16 2.99
C ILE A 88 -24.31 -19.87 2.85
N ILE A 89 -23.81 -18.83 3.53
CA ILE A 89 -22.37 -18.49 3.56
C ILE A 89 -21.54 -19.67 4.05
N PHE A 90 -21.98 -20.35 5.12
CA PHE A 90 -21.27 -21.51 5.65
C PHE A 90 -21.21 -22.66 4.63
N PHE A 91 -22.32 -22.95 3.95
CA PHE A 91 -22.37 -23.98 2.92
C PHE A 91 -21.50 -23.62 1.70
N GLU A 92 -21.59 -22.39 1.20
CA GLU A 92 -20.75 -21.90 0.10
C GLU A 92 -19.27 -21.91 0.46
N LEU A 93 -18.91 -21.52 1.68
CA LEU A 93 -17.54 -21.57 2.18
C LEU A 93 -17.02 -23.00 2.26
N PHE A 94 -17.84 -23.94 2.74
CA PHE A 94 -17.51 -25.36 2.75
C PHE A 94 -17.26 -25.89 1.33
N LEU A 95 -18.15 -25.59 0.38
CA LEU A 95 -18.02 -25.99 -1.01
C LEU A 95 -16.77 -25.37 -1.66
N TYR A 96 -16.49 -24.10 -1.37
CA TYR A 96 -15.30 -23.40 -1.81
C TYR A 96 -14.01 -24.09 -1.31
N ILE A 97 -13.93 -24.40 -0.01
CA ILE A 97 -12.78 -25.10 0.58
C ILE A 97 -12.64 -26.50 -0.05
N PHE A 98 -13.75 -27.22 -0.22
CA PHE A 98 -13.76 -28.56 -0.79
C PHE A 98 -13.20 -28.58 -2.22
N ILE A 99 -13.69 -27.69 -3.09
CA ILE A 99 -13.18 -27.52 -4.46
C ILE A 99 -11.69 -27.19 -4.45
N ARG A 100 -11.26 -26.31 -3.53
CA ARG A 100 -9.84 -25.94 -3.40
C ARG A 100 -8.97 -27.15 -3.02
N GLN A 101 -9.44 -28.03 -2.14
CA GLN A 101 -8.70 -29.25 -1.80
C GLN A 101 -8.61 -30.20 -2.99
N ILE A 102 -9.68 -30.34 -3.79
CA ILE A 102 -9.66 -31.14 -5.03
C ILE A 102 -8.61 -30.60 -6.00
N VAL A 103 -8.60 -29.28 -6.25
CA VAL A 103 -7.61 -28.65 -7.15
C VAL A 103 -6.20 -28.81 -6.61
N ASN A 104 -5.98 -28.61 -5.31
CA ASN A 104 -4.67 -28.78 -4.67
C ASN A 104 -4.16 -30.23 -4.78
N LEU A 105 -5.02 -31.23 -4.55
CA LEU A 105 -4.68 -32.64 -4.69
C LEU A 105 -4.34 -32.97 -6.15
N TRP A 106 -5.18 -32.52 -7.08
CA TRP A 106 -4.95 -32.73 -8.51
C TRP A 106 -3.62 -32.11 -8.98
N GLU A 107 -3.34 -30.88 -8.55
CA GLU A 107 -2.07 -30.23 -8.82
C GLU A 107 -0.90 -30.93 -8.14
N TYR A 108 -1.05 -31.41 -6.91
CA TYR A 108 0.01 -32.17 -6.25
C TYR A 108 0.40 -33.39 -7.10
N PHE A 109 -0.59 -34.18 -7.53
CA PHE A 109 -0.33 -35.36 -8.36
C PHE A 109 0.28 -35.04 -9.73
N TYR A 110 -0.10 -33.92 -10.36
CA TYR A 110 0.40 -33.56 -11.69
C TYR A 110 1.73 -32.80 -11.65
N GLN A 111 1.92 -31.89 -10.69
CA GLN A 111 3.08 -31.00 -10.61
C GLN A 111 4.30 -31.67 -9.97
N TRP A 112 4.11 -32.62 -9.04
CA TRP A 112 5.20 -33.24 -8.28
C TRP A 112 5.69 -34.56 -8.88
N ARG A 113 5.99 -34.57 -10.19
CA ARG A 113 6.55 -35.75 -10.87
C ARG A 113 7.86 -35.43 -11.62
N GLY A 114 8.80 -36.37 -11.57
CA GLY A 114 10.03 -36.37 -12.37
C GLY A 114 10.93 -35.14 -12.20
N ILE A 115 11.53 -34.69 -13.31
CA ILE A 115 12.51 -33.59 -13.35
C ILE A 115 11.89 -32.25 -12.89
N SER A 116 10.61 -32.04 -13.17
CA SER A 116 9.88 -30.83 -12.75
C SER A 116 9.85 -30.64 -11.23
N ARG A 117 9.83 -31.74 -10.47
CA ARG A 117 9.89 -31.71 -9.01
C ARG A 117 11.26 -31.24 -8.54
N ILE A 118 12.33 -31.83 -9.07
CA ILE A 118 13.72 -31.54 -8.69
C ILE A 118 14.04 -30.06 -8.93
N LEU A 119 13.68 -29.52 -10.10
CA LEU A 119 13.92 -28.11 -10.42
C LEU A 119 13.13 -27.15 -9.52
N ARG A 120 11.89 -27.50 -9.16
CA ARG A 120 11.08 -26.69 -8.21
C ARG A 120 11.60 -26.79 -6.77
N GLU A 121 12.09 -27.95 -6.36
CA GLU A 121 12.75 -28.13 -5.05
C GLU A 121 14.05 -27.30 -5.00
N LYS A 122 14.86 -27.32 -6.06
CA LYS A 122 16.05 -26.45 -6.20
C LYS A 122 15.66 -24.98 -6.04
N MET A 123 14.63 -24.50 -6.74
CA MET A 123 14.13 -23.12 -6.63
C MET A 123 13.58 -22.79 -5.22
N ARG A 124 13.02 -23.76 -4.48
CA ARG A 124 12.51 -23.54 -3.11
C ARG A 124 13.62 -23.47 -2.07
N ASN A 125 14.74 -24.14 -2.33
CA ASN A 125 15.87 -24.23 -1.41
C ASN A 125 16.88 -23.09 -1.59
N THR A 126 16.64 -22.13 -2.50
CA THR A 126 17.51 -20.98 -2.66
C THR A 126 17.47 -20.03 -1.46
N HIS A 127 18.61 -19.41 -1.19
CA HIS A 127 18.81 -18.47 -0.09
C HIS A 127 19.04 -17.05 -0.59
N SER A 128 19.64 -16.89 -1.78
CA SER A 128 19.85 -15.59 -2.43
C SER A 128 18.86 -15.35 -3.57
N TYR A 129 18.61 -14.07 -3.87
CA TYR A 129 17.85 -13.67 -5.04
C TYR A 129 18.53 -14.06 -6.35
N GLU A 130 19.86 -14.01 -6.41
CA GLU A 130 20.64 -14.37 -7.61
C GLU A 130 20.50 -15.86 -7.94
N GLU A 131 20.68 -16.73 -6.94
CA GLU A 131 20.43 -18.17 -7.03
C GLU A 131 18.99 -18.46 -7.46
N TRP A 132 18.03 -17.69 -6.94
CA TRP A 132 16.62 -17.83 -7.31
C TRP A 132 16.39 -17.49 -8.80
N ILE A 133 17.06 -16.46 -9.34
CA ILE A 133 17.00 -16.12 -10.77
C ILE A 133 17.55 -17.25 -11.62
N GLU A 134 18.68 -17.84 -11.24
CA GLU A 134 19.30 -18.96 -11.96
C GLU A 134 18.36 -20.17 -12.01
N ALA A 135 17.82 -20.57 -10.85
CA ALA A 135 16.85 -21.66 -10.77
C ALA A 135 15.56 -21.36 -11.56
N ALA A 136 15.09 -20.11 -11.57
CA ALA A 136 13.93 -19.69 -12.34
C ALA A 136 14.19 -19.75 -13.86
N LYS A 137 15.40 -19.37 -14.32
CA LYS A 137 15.80 -19.50 -15.73
C LYS A 137 15.90 -20.95 -16.17
N GLU A 138 16.47 -21.83 -15.34
CA GLU A 138 16.51 -23.28 -15.62
C GLU A 138 15.09 -23.86 -15.80
N LEU A 139 14.15 -23.45 -14.95
CA LEU A 139 12.74 -23.82 -15.07
C LEU A 139 12.10 -23.27 -16.35
N ASP A 140 12.35 -22.01 -16.69
CA ASP A 140 11.84 -21.38 -17.91
C ASP A 140 12.35 -22.11 -19.17
N SER A 141 13.63 -22.48 -19.20
CA SER A 141 14.22 -23.22 -20.33
C SER A 141 13.65 -24.65 -20.42
N TYR A 142 13.45 -25.35 -19.30
CA TYR A 142 12.85 -26.68 -19.29
C TYR A 142 11.40 -26.68 -19.83
N PHE A 143 10.60 -25.70 -19.44
CA PHE A 143 9.20 -25.58 -19.90
C PHE A 143 9.06 -24.84 -21.25
N LYS A 144 10.17 -24.44 -21.87
CA LYS A 144 10.24 -23.66 -23.13
C LYS A 144 9.50 -22.31 -23.05
N TYR A 145 9.48 -21.69 -21.87
CA TYR A 145 8.90 -20.35 -21.72
C TYR A 145 9.76 -19.27 -22.39
N ASP A 146 11.04 -19.53 -22.64
CA ASP A 146 11.91 -18.62 -23.39
C ASP A 146 11.49 -18.48 -24.87
N GLU A 147 10.93 -19.53 -25.48
CA GLU A 147 10.32 -19.46 -26.81
C GLU A 147 9.08 -18.54 -26.77
N TRP A 148 8.24 -18.67 -25.74
CA TRP A 148 7.10 -17.79 -25.53
C TRP A 148 7.53 -16.33 -25.31
N LYS A 149 8.64 -16.04 -24.64
CA LYS A 149 9.13 -14.65 -24.48
C LYS A 149 9.46 -13.99 -25.83
N LYS A 150 9.91 -14.78 -26.81
CA LYS A 150 10.19 -14.34 -28.19
C LYS A 150 8.93 -14.16 -29.03
N GLU A 151 7.89 -14.96 -28.79
CA GLU A 151 6.59 -14.79 -29.47
C GLU A 151 5.99 -13.42 -29.15
N ILE A 152 5.80 -12.59 -30.16
CA ILE A 152 5.19 -11.26 -29.99
C ILE A 152 3.69 -11.34 -29.67
N PRO A 153 2.84 -12.01 -30.47
CA PRO A 153 1.40 -11.85 -30.34
C PRO A 153 0.89 -12.45 -29.01
N PHE A 154 0.11 -11.67 -28.28
CA PHE A 154 -0.54 -12.10 -27.04
C PHE A 154 -1.73 -11.19 -26.71
N GLY A 155 -2.85 -11.76 -26.27
CA GLY A 155 -4.13 -11.02 -26.16
C GLY A 155 -4.27 -10.06 -24.98
N TYR A 156 -3.25 -9.88 -24.13
CA TYR A 156 -3.34 -9.04 -22.93
C TYR A 156 -2.54 -7.73 -23.02
N TYR A 157 -2.01 -7.41 -24.20
CA TYR A 157 -1.31 -6.15 -24.48
C TYR A 157 -1.41 -5.79 -25.96
N ASP A 158 -1.32 -4.50 -26.29
CA ASP A 158 -1.28 -4.04 -27.69
C ASP A 158 0.15 -4.11 -28.23
N TYR A 159 0.47 -5.25 -28.83
CA TYR A 159 1.79 -5.52 -29.38
C TYR A 159 2.10 -4.73 -30.65
N ASN A 160 1.08 -4.32 -31.42
CA ASN A 160 1.29 -3.54 -32.64
C ASN A 160 1.70 -2.11 -32.29
N LEU A 161 1.01 -1.52 -31.32
CA LEU A 161 1.35 -0.20 -30.79
C LEU A 161 2.74 -0.19 -30.18
N LEU A 162 3.08 -1.17 -29.33
CA LEU A 162 4.43 -1.24 -28.73
C LEU A 162 5.53 -1.41 -29.77
N LYS A 163 5.35 -2.27 -30.77
CA LYS A 163 6.33 -2.41 -31.86
C LYS A 163 6.56 -1.10 -32.61
N LYS A 164 5.50 -0.37 -32.91
CA LYS A 164 5.60 0.92 -33.59
C LYS A 164 6.35 1.93 -32.74
N VAL A 165 5.96 2.07 -31.46
CA VAL A 165 6.63 2.96 -30.51
C VAL A 165 8.11 2.62 -30.33
N ASN A 166 8.47 1.34 -30.17
CA ASN A 166 9.87 0.95 -30.00
C ASN A 166 10.70 1.30 -31.23
N ARG A 167 10.15 1.12 -32.44
CA ARG A 167 10.82 1.52 -33.70
C ARG A 167 10.99 3.04 -33.77
N ASP A 168 9.93 3.79 -33.49
CA ASP A 168 9.94 5.25 -33.56
C ASP A 168 10.89 5.87 -32.52
N LEU A 169 10.92 5.37 -31.29
CA LEU A 169 11.86 5.82 -30.25
C LEU A 169 13.32 5.52 -30.66
N LYS A 170 13.55 4.34 -31.23
CA LYS A 170 14.88 3.91 -31.65
C LYS A 170 15.39 4.72 -32.85
N SER A 171 14.57 4.96 -33.87
CA SER A 171 14.95 5.77 -35.04
C SER A 171 15.21 7.22 -34.65
N LEU A 172 14.32 7.85 -33.87
CA LEU A 172 14.47 9.24 -33.44
C LEU A 172 15.68 9.46 -32.52
N ARG A 173 16.11 8.43 -31.79
CA ARG A 173 17.35 8.49 -31.00
C ARG A 173 18.60 8.41 -31.88
N GLN A 174 18.56 7.64 -32.97
CA GLN A 174 19.68 7.47 -33.90
C GLN A 174 19.84 8.66 -34.85
N GLU A 175 18.72 9.23 -35.31
CA GLU A 175 18.64 10.44 -36.15
C GLU A 175 18.95 11.69 -35.29
N THR A 176 20.20 11.84 -34.89
CA THR A 176 20.64 12.72 -33.80
C THR A 176 20.43 14.22 -34.07
N ASN A 177 20.15 14.61 -35.32
CA ASN A 177 20.18 15.99 -35.77
C ASN A 177 18.82 16.60 -36.13
N GLU A 178 17.80 15.82 -36.47
CA GLU A 178 16.65 16.42 -37.17
C GLU A 178 15.50 16.85 -36.25
N HIS A 179 15.05 16.08 -35.24
CA HIS A 179 13.87 16.51 -34.45
C HIS A 179 13.75 15.96 -33.01
N PRO A 180 14.49 16.50 -32.02
CA PRO A 180 14.29 16.14 -30.62
C PRO A 180 12.90 16.51 -30.07
N GLN A 181 12.19 17.44 -30.75
CA GLN A 181 10.79 17.76 -30.44
C GLN A 181 9.83 16.61 -30.76
N LYS A 182 10.05 15.87 -31.87
CA LYS A 182 9.25 14.68 -32.19
C LYS A 182 9.43 13.62 -31.10
N LEU A 183 10.67 13.42 -30.63
CA LEU A 183 10.96 12.51 -29.51
C LEU A 183 10.24 12.93 -28.22
N LYS A 184 10.27 14.22 -27.88
CA LYS A 184 9.50 14.78 -26.73
C LYS A 184 8.02 14.43 -26.84
N ASN A 185 7.41 14.66 -28.00
CA ASN A 185 5.98 14.42 -28.22
C ASN A 185 5.61 12.94 -28.06
N ILE A 186 6.41 12.03 -28.63
CA ILE A 186 6.19 10.59 -28.49
C ILE A 186 6.33 10.16 -27.02
N LEU A 187 7.38 10.61 -26.32
CA LEU A 187 7.59 10.29 -24.91
C LEU A 187 6.41 10.76 -24.03
N GLN A 188 5.85 11.94 -24.30
CA GLN A 188 4.67 12.43 -23.57
C GLN A 188 3.43 11.54 -23.77
N VAL A 189 3.27 10.91 -24.94
CA VAL A 189 2.15 10.01 -25.25
C VAL A 189 2.36 8.62 -24.66
N CYS A 190 3.57 8.06 -24.78
CA CYS A 190 3.88 6.70 -24.36
C CYS A 190 3.96 6.55 -22.83
N VAL A 191 4.37 7.59 -22.12
CA VAL A 191 4.61 7.53 -20.68
C VAL A 191 3.32 7.83 -19.92
N LYS A 192 2.42 6.84 -19.93
CA LYS A 192 1.14 6.82 -19.21
C LYS A 192 1.05 5.57 -18.33
N ASN A 193 0.17 5.62 -17.33
CA ASN A 193 -0.10 4.46 -16.49
C ASN A 193 -0.64 3.28 -17.33
N ASN A 194 -0.07 2.10 -17.17
CA ASN A 194 -0.40 0.89 -17.94
C ASN A 194 -0.52 1.10 -19.47
N TYR A 195 0.40 1.88 -20.07
CA TYR A 195 0.43 2.08 -21.52
C TYR A 195 0.49 0.76 -22.29
N ALA A 196 -0.37 0.59 -23.29
CA ALA A 196 -0.49 -0.61 -24.12
C ALA A 196 -0.67 -1.94 -23.36
N GLY A 197 -1.02 -1.92 -22.07
CA GLY A 197 -1.15 -3.13 -21.24
C GLY A 197 0.19 -3.70 -20.74
N VAL A 198 1.29 -2.93 -20.77
CA VAL A 198 2.64 -3.36 -20.36
C VAL A 198 2.70 -3.81 -18.90
N GLU A 199 1.83 -3.29 -18.03
CA GLU A 199 1.82 -3.58 -16.59
C GLU A 199 0.80 -4.68 -16.24
N ASN A 200 0.24 -5.36 -17.23
CA ASN A 200 -0.71 -6.43 -16.99
C ASN A 200 -0.04 -7.63 -16.32
N VAL A 201 -0.49 -7.95 -15.10
CA VAL A 201 -0.05 -9.10 -14.28
C VAL A 201 -0.02 -10.41 -15.07
N ARG A 202 -0.92 -10.57 -16.06
CA ARG A 202 -1.02 -11.76 -16.91
C ARG A 202 0.20 -11.98 -17.80
N LEU A 203 0.93 -10.93 -18.18
CA LEU A 203 2.19 -11.07 -18.92
C LEU A 203 3.26 -11.71 -18.03
N TYR A 204 3.33 -11.27 -16.78
CA TYR A 204 4.32 -11.71 -15.81
C TYR A 204 3.97 -13.05 -15.15
N SER A 205 2.77 -13.60 -15.38
CA SER A 205 2.36 -14.89 -14.84
C SER A 205 2.71 -16.07 -15.75
N HIS A 206 3.20 -15.86 -16.97
CA HIS A 206 3.50 -16.95 -17.91
C HIS A 206 4.90 -17.56 -17.77
N SER A 207 5.85 -16.78 -17.28
CA SER A 207 7.24 -17.20 -17.00
C SER A 207 7.55 -17.09 -15.51
N TYR A 208 8.56 -17.81 -15.03
CA TYR A 208 9.07 -17.65 -13.67
C TYR A 208 9.89 -16.37 -13.54
N TYR A 209 10.70 -16.05 -14.55
CA TYR A 209 11.50 -14.83 -14.60
C TYR A 209 11.32 -14.10 -15.94
N GLY A 210 11.22 -12.78 -15.91
CA GLY A 210 11.10 -11.98 -17.13
C GLY A 210 9.69 -11.88 -17.70
N THR A 211 9.58 -11.20 -18.85
CA THR A 211 8.35 -11.08 -19.64
C THR A 211 8.62 -11.23 -21.13
N LYS A 212 7.64 -10.89 -21.97
CA LYS A 212 7.83 -10.73 -23.42
C LYS A 212 8.97 -9.76 -23.73
N ASN A 213 9.83 -10.10 -24.68
CA ASN A 213 10.98 -9.28 -25.06
C ASN A 213 10.58 -7.87 -25.55
N VAL A 214 9.42 -7.74 -26.22
CA VAL A 214 8.89 -6.45 -26.70
C VAL A 214 8.61 -5.48 -25.57
N VAL A 215 8.15 -5.99 -24.42
CA VAL A 215 7.88 -5.20 -23.22
C VAL A 215 9.19 -4.74 -22.59
N GLU A 216 10.20 -5.62 -22.55
CA GLU A 216 11.52 -5.29 -22.04
C GLU A 216 12.24 -4.26 -22.92
N GLU A 217 12.14 -4.41 -24.24
CA GLU A 217 12.63 -3.44 -25.22
C GLU A 217 11.95 -2.09 -25.05
N TYR A 218 10.64 -2.05 -24.81
CA TYR A 218 9.91 -0.80 -24.55
C TYR A 218 10.44 -0.09 -23.30
N VAL A 219 10.61 -0.81 -22.19
CA VAL A 219 11.15 -0.23 -20.95
C VAL A 219 12.55 0.32 -21.18
N TYR A 220 13.39 -0.43 -21.89
CA TYR A 220 14.75 -0.02 -22.24
C TYR A 220 14.76 1.25 -23.12
N GLU A 221 14.05 1.23 -24.25
CA GLU A 221 14.01 2.35 -25.19
C GLU A 221 13.43 3.63 -24.57
N VAL A 222 12.41 3.51 -23.70
CA VAL A 222 11.88 4.67 -22.95
C VAL A 222 12.91 5.23 -21.97
N THR A 223 13.59 4.38 -21.20
CA THR A 223 14.62 4.85 -20.25
C THR A 223 15.79 5.52 -20.94
N GLU A 224 16.27 4.95 -22.04
CA GLU A 224 17.35 5.51 -22.84
C GLU A 224 16.93 6.81 -23.54
N SER A 225 15.69 6.89 -24.02
CA SER A 225 15.15 8.11 -24.62
C SER A 225 15.04 9.25 -23.61
N PHE A 226 14.69 8.96 -22.35
CA PHE A 226 14.74 9.96 -21.27
C PHE A 226 16.18 10.39 -20.95
N GLU A 227 17.12 9.44 -20.92
CA GLU A 227 18.54 9.76 -20.72
C GLU A 227 19.07 10.66 -21.84
N PHE A 228 18.71 10.38 -23.09
CA PHE A 228 19.04 11.19 -24.26
C PHE A 228 18.40 12.58 -24.18
N ALA A 229 17.08 12.67 -23.97
CA ALA A 229 16.35 13.94 -23.86
C ALA A 229 16.93 14.86 -22.78
N ARG A 230 17.47 14.27 -21.70
CA ARG A 230 18.19 15.01 -20.65
C ARG A 230 19.54 15.56 -21.15
N ARG A 231 20.37 14.74 -21.78
CA ARG A 231 21.74 15.10 -22.23
C ARG A 231 21.74 16.07 -23.41
N THR A 232 20.76 15.95 -24.31
CA THR A 232 20.70 16.72 -25.55
C THR A 232 20.57 18.21 -25.28
N LYS A 233 21.46 19.03 -25.85
CA LYS A 233 21.43 20.51 -25.75
C LYS A 233 20.47 21.16 -26.73
N LEU A 234 19.98 20.41 -27.73
CA LEU A 234 19.06 20.89 -28.76
C LEU A 234 17.65 21.20 -28.21
N LEU A 235 17.27 20.65 -27.05
CA LEU A 235 16.01 20.98 -26.39
C LEU A 235 16.21 22.14 -25.44
N SER A 236 15.30 23.12 -25.48
CA SER A 236 15.27 24.20 -24.51
C SER A 236 15.08 23.66 -23.09
N THR A 237 15.59 24.37 -22.09
CA THR A 237 15.41 24.01 -20.67
C THR A 237 13.91 23.97 -20.29
N LYS A 238 13.11 24.87 -20.86
CA LYS A 238 11.66 24.92 -20.68
C LYS A 238 10.98 23.67 -21.26
N ASP A 239 11.36 23.26 -22.47
CA ASP A 239 10.82 22.05 -23.10
C ASP A 239 11.13 20.78 -22.31
N LYS A 240 12.34 20.69 -21.74
CA LYS A 240 12.73 19.59 -20.85
C LYS A 240 11.90 19.60 -19.58
N LEU A 241 11.65 20.77 -19.00
CA LEU A 241 10.83 20.90 -17.80
C LEU A 241 9.42 20.38 -18.07
N ASP A 242 8.81 20.82 -19.17
CA ASP A 242 7.46 20.39 -19.56
C ASP A 242 7.40 18.87 -19.80
N LEU A 243 8.42 18.31 -20.47
CA LEU A 243 8.53 16.86 -20.67
C LEU A 243 8.51 16.12 -19.32
N PHE A 244 9.43 16.46 -18.40
CA PHE A 244 9.54 15.74 -17.13
C PHE A 244 8.38 16.05 -16.16
N LYS A 245 7.80 17.27 -16.16
CA LYS A 245 6.60 17.64 -15.39
C LYS A 245 5.40 16.81 -15.87
N ASN A 246 5.15 16.77 -17.19
CA ASN A 246 4.03 16.03 -17.77
C ASN A 246 4.21 14.51 -17.63
N SER A 247 5.40 13.98 -17.92
CA SER A 247 5.69 12.54 -17.74
C SER A 247 5.51 12.12 -16.30
N TYR A 248 5.90 12.94 -15.32
CA TYR A 248 5.66 12.64 -13.91
C TYR A 248 4.16 12.66 -13.55
N LYS A 249 3.41 13.67 -14.00
CA LYS A 249 1.94 13.75 -13.79
C LYS A 249 1.22 12.55 -14.42
N ASN A 250 1.63 12.15 -15.62
CA ASN A 250 1.01 11.05 -16.37
C ASN A 250 1.38 9.66 -15.86
N TYR A 251 2.66 9.42 -15.58
CA TYR A 251 3.14 8.13 -15.09
C TYR A 251 2.73 7.90 -13.64
N GLY A 252 2.91 8.90 -12.77
CA GLY A 252 2.67 8.78 -11.33
C GLY A 252 3.75 7.98 -10.59
N ARG A 253 3.62 7.92 -9.27
CA ARG A 253 4.56 7.23 -8.36
C ARG A 253 4.09 5.83 -7.98
N THR A 254 5.04 5.05 -7.48
CA THR A 254 4.78 3.77 -6.83
C THR A 254 4.76 3.91 -5.30
N ALA A 255 3.78 3.30 -4.64
CA ALA A 255 3.71 3.21 -3.18
C ALA A 255 3.76 1.77 -2.67
N LEU A 256 4.44 1.53 -1.54
CA LEU A 256 4.38 0.27 -0.80
C LEU A 256 3.31 0.37 0.30
N CYS A 257 2.31 -0.48 0.23
CA CYS A 257 1.18 -0.54 1.14
C CYS A 257 1.29 -1.78 2.02
N LEU A 258 1.44 -1.59 3.32
CA LEU A 258 1.55 -2.65 4.31
C LEU A 258 0.23 -2.75 5.08
N SER A 259 -0.49 -3.85 4.86
CA SER A 259 -1.78 -4.10 5.51
C SER A 259 -1.63 -4.51 6.98
N GLY A 260 -2.73 -4.36 7.73
CA GLY A 260 -2.88 -4.95 9.06
C GLY A 260 -2.80 -6.48 9.08
N GLY A 261 -2.77 -7.05 10.29
CA GLY A 261 -2.77 -8.51 10.48
C GLY A 261 -2.11 -9.01 11.76
N ALA A 262 -2.09 -8.21 12.83
CA ALA A 262 -1.46 -8.58 14.12
C ALA A 262 -0.02 -9.11 13.94
N SER A 263 0.37 -10.22 14.57
CA SER A 263 1.73 -10.77 14.46
C SER A 263 2.11 -11.20 13.04
N PHE A 264 1.15 -11.43 12.13
CA PHE A 264 1.44 -11.67 10.71
C PHE A 264 2.07 -10.44 10.03
N GLY A 265 1.95 -9.26 10.62
CA GLY A 265 2.66 -8.05 10.19
C GLY A 265 4.18 -8.24 10.07
N TYR A 266 4.78 -9.17 10.84
CA TYR A 266 6.22 -9.43 10.75
C TYR A 266 6.66 -10.06 9.43
N TYR A 267 5.76 -10.64 8.63
CA TYR A 267 6.10 -11.07 7.27
C TYR A 267 6.45 -9.89 6.34
N HIS A 268 5.93 -8.69 6.64
CA HIS A 268 6.26 -7.47 5.88
C HIS A 268 7.74 -7.16 5.93
N LEU A 269 8.45 -7.51 7.01
CA LEU A 269 9.90 -7.34 7.12
C LEU A 269 10.63 -8.06 5.98
N GLY A 270 10.19 -9.27 5.62
CA GLY A 270 10.75 -10.02 4.50
C GLY A 270 10.48 -9.37 3.14
N VAL A 271 9.29 -8.79 2.96
CA VAL A 271 8.92 -8.06 1.73
C VAL A 271 9.76 -6.79 1.58
N VAL A 272 9.85 -6.00 2.65
CA VAL A 272 10.69 -4.80 2.71
C VAL A 272 12.15 -5.17 2.46
N LYS A 273 12.67 -6.22 3.11
CA LYS A 273 14.06 -6.67 2.95
C LYS A 273 14.35 -7.08 1.50
N ALA A 274 13.48 -7.85 0.86
CA ALA A 274 13.66 -8.20 -0.56
C ALA A 274 13.65 -6.98 -1.50
N LEU A 275 12.78 -5.99 -1.24
CA LEU A 275 12.76 -4.74 -2.01
C LEU A 275 14.00 -3.88 -1.75
N PHE A 276 14.45 -3.82 -0.50
CA PHE A 276 15.62 -3.08 -0.07
C PHE A 276 16.91 -3.67 -0.66
N ASP A 277 17.12 -4.98 -0.52
CA ASP A 277 18.29 -5.68 -1.07
C ASP A 277 18.37 -5.54 -2.60
N ALA A 278 17.22 -5.53 -3.30
CA ALA A 278 17.15 -5.30 -4.73
C ALA A 278 17.26 -3.81 -5.14
N LYS A 279 17.35 -2.87 -4.18
CA LYS A 279 17.30 -1.41 -4.41
C LYS A 279 16.05 -0.95 -5.15
N LEU A 280 14.93 -1.63 -4.90
CA LEU A 280 13.60 -1.41 -5.47
C LEU A 280 12.58 -0.88 -4.44
N LEU A 281 13.07 -0.37 -3.30
CA LEU A 281 12.21 0.21 -2.28
C LEU A 281 11.62 1.54 -2.80
N PRO A 282 10.28 1.70 -2.83
CA PRO A 282 9.65 2.95 -3.26
C PRO A 282 9.82 4.05 -2.22
N SER A 283 9.53 5.29 -2.62
CA SER A 283 9.64 6.47 -1.73
C SER A 283 8.37 6.79 -0.95
N VAL A 284 7.23 6.19 -1.30
CA VAL A 284 5.94 6.36 -0.60
C VAL A 284 5.57 5.07 0.10
N PHE A 285 5.30 5.16 1.40
CA PHE A 285 4.85 4.06 2.24
C PHE A 285 3.49 4.39 2.82
N THR A 286 2.63 3.38 2.89
CA THR A 286 1.42 3.42 3.70
C THR A 286 1.37 2.18 4.58
N GLY A 287 0.92 2.35 5.81
CA GLY A 287 0.76 1.25 6.73
C GLY A 287 -0.51 1.41 7.56
N THR A 288 -1.15 0.28 7.84
CA THR A 288 -2.31 0.21 8.73
C THR A 288 -2.03 -0.83 9.80
N SER A 289 -2.36 -0.52 11.06
CA SER A 289 -2.16 -1.44 12.18
C SER A 289 -0.71 -1.95 12.26
N ALA A 290 -0.49 -3.27 12.32
CA ALA A 290 0.85 -3.88 12.29
C ALA A 290 1.68 -3.50 11.04
N GLY A 291 1.06 -3.16 9.91
CA GLY A 291 1.75 -2.62 8.75
C GLY A 291 2.24 -1.19 8.97
N GLY A 292 1.53 -0.39 9.77
CA GLY A 292 1.93 0.96 10.20
C GLY A 292 3.19 0.94 11.04
N LEU A 293 3.32 -0.04 11.95
CA LEU A 293 4.53 -0.29 12.74
C LEU A 293 5.75 -0.51 11.85
N ILE A 294 5.66 -1.43 10.88
CA ILE A 294 6.77 -1.75 9.98
C ILE A 294 7.07 -0.59 9.02
N ALA A 295 6.04 0.10 8.51
CA ALA A 295 6.22 1.29 7.68
C ALA A 295 6.95 2.40 8.44
N ALA A 296 6.59 2.65 9.70
CA ALA A 296 7.24 3.62 10.57
C ALA A 296 8.71 3.26 10.82
N LEU A 297 9.00 1.99 11.17
CA LEU A 297 10.37 1.47 11.38
C LEU A 297 11.29 1.80 10.19
N VAL A 298 10.78 1.63 8.98
CA VAL A 298 11.50 1.86 7.72
C VAL A 298 11.62 3.35 7.42
N CYS A 299 10.57 4.15 7.61
CA CYS A 299 10.58 5.55 7.20
C CYS A 299 11.41 6.47 8.10
N VAL A 300 11.64 6.10 9.37
CA VAL A 300 12.45 6.91 10.30
C VAL A 300 13.96 6.63 10.22
N ARG A 301 14.36 5.54 9.56
CA ARG A 301 15.76 5.09 9.47
C ARG A 301 16.35 5.33 8.08
N THR A 302 17.63 5.72 8.04
CA THR A 302 18.39 5.83 6.79
C THR A 302 18.66 4.45 6.20
N ASP A 303 19.14 4.39 4.95
CA ASP A 303 19.46 3.11 4.29
C ASP A 303 20.51 2.30 5.08
N GLU A 304 21.53 2.96 5.63
CA GLU A 304 22.60 2.35 6.41
C GLU A 304 22.11 1.79 7.75
N GLU A 305 21.27 2.55 8.46
CA GLU A 305 20.62 2.10 9.71
C GLU A 305 19.66 0.94 9.45
N LEU A 306 18.92 0.99 8.34
CA LEU A 306 17.95 -0.05 7.97
C LEU A 306 18.63 -1.38 7.63
N GLU A 307 19.83 -1.36 7.06
CA GLU A 307 20.60 -2.56 6.76
C GLU A 307 20.94 -3.37 8.03
N GLN A 308 21.26 -2.68 9.14
CA GLN A 308 21.51 -3.31 10.45
C GLN A 308 20.23 -3.86 11.06
N VAL A 309 19.13 -3.11 10.94
CA VAL A 309 17.87 -3.38 11.64
C VAL A 309 17.05 -4.47 10.96
N LEU A 310 17.11 -4.66 9.64
CA LEU A 310 16.34 -5.71 8.93
C LEU A 310 16.92 -7.12 9.09
N THR A 311 17.23 -7.51 10.33
CA THR A 311 17.76 -8.82 10.72
C THR A 311 16.83 -9.51 11.72
N SER A 312 17.06 -10.81 11.98
CA SER A 312 16.26 -11.57 12.96
C SER A 312 16.47 -11.12 14.41
N GLU A 313 17.43 -10.24 14.66
CA GLU A 313 17.72 -9.66 15.98
C GLU A 313 16.62 -8.71 16.46
N LEU A 314 15.77 -8.23 15.54
CA LEU A 314 14.54 -7.49 15.83
C LEU A 314 13.62 -8.14 16.86
N HIS A 315 13.65 -9.48 16.99
CA HIS A 315 12.82 -10.18 17.97
C HIS A 315 13.06 -9.70 19.41
N THR A 316 14.25 -9.17 19.71
CA THR A 316 14.60 -8.65 21.04
C THR A 316 13.84 -7.38 21.42
N ARG A 317 13.49 -6.55 20.43
CA ARG A 317 12.80 -5.26 20.63
C ARG A 317 11.32 -5.32 20.27
N LEU A 318 10.89 -6.29 19.46
CA LEU A 318 9.49 -6.53 19.10
C LEU A 318 8.74 -7.33 20.17
N THR A 319 8.71 -6.81 21.39
CA THR A 319 8.12 -7.47 22.57
C THR A 319 6.74 -6.91 22.94
N ALA A 320 5.87 -6.69 21.94
CA ALA A 320 4.57 -6.05 22.16
C ALA A 320 3.63 -6.91 23.03
N CYS A 321 3.74 -8.23 22.95
CA CYS A 321 2.92 -9.24 23.62
C CYS A 321 3.70 -9.98 24.73
N SER A 322 4.54 -9.27 25.49
CA SER A 322 5.47 -9.87 26.46
C SER A 322 4.81 -10.42 27.74
N GLU A 323 3.58 -9.99 28.04
CA GLU A 323 2.88 -10.35 29.28
C GLU A 323 2.17 -11.70 29.19
N PRO A 324 2.00 -12.42 30.32
CA PRO A 324 1.29 -13.69 30.33
C PRO A 324 -0.22 -13.54 30.14
N LEU A 325 -0.86 -14.57 29.60
CA LEU A 325 -2.30 -14.62 29.33
C LEU A 325 -3.17 -14.34 30.58
N SER A 326 -2.69 -14.68 31.77
CA SER A 326 -3.41 -14.42 33.03
C SER A 326 -3.57 -12.92 33.30
N VAL A 327 -2.54 -12.12 33.00
CA VAL A 327 -2.58 -10.67 33.13
C VAL A 327 -3.51 -10.08 32.08
N TRP A 328 -3.48 -10.59 30.84
CA TRP A 328 -4.38 -10.15 29.78
C TRP A 328 -5.84 -10.36 30.10
N ILE A 329 -6.21 -11.56 30.58
CA ILE A 329 -7.61 -11.87 30.92
C ILE A 329 -8.07 -10.97 32.06
N LEU A 330 -7.23 -10.79 33.10
CA LEU A 330 -7.56 -9.93 34.23
C LEU A 330 -7.68 -8.46 33.80
N ARG A 331 -6.79 -7.96 32.94
CA ARG A 331 -6.83 -6.59 32.42
C ARG A 331 -8.03 -6.40 31.51
N TRP A 332 -8.27 -7.30 30.57
CA TRP A 332 -9.44 -7.26 29.69
C TRP A 332 -10.74 -7.22 30.49
N TRP A 333 -10.83 -7.99 31.57
CA TRP A 333 -11.99 -7.96 32.46
C TRP A 333 -12.12 -6.63 33.26
N LYS A 334 -10.99 -5.98 33.59
CA LYS A 334 -10.91 -4.75 34.38
C LYS A 334 -10.94 -3.44 33.58
N THR A 335 -10.50 -3.42 32.31
CA THR A 335 -10.37 -2.20 31.49
C THR A 335 -10.97 -2.33 30.09
N GLY A 336 -11.42 -3.52 29.69
CA GLY A 336 -11.91 -3.79 28.33
C GLY A 336 -10.80 -4.01 27.28
N ALA A 337 -9.53 -3.84 27.64
CA ALA A 337 -8.37 -4.00 26.75
C ALA A 337 -7.37 -5.05 27.26
N ILE A 338 -6.72 -5.73 26.32
CA ILE A 338 -5.67 -6.71 26.59
C ILE A 338 -4.34 -6.00 26.89
N PHE A 339 -3.99 -4.99 26.10
CA PHE A 339 -2.72 -4.28 26.20
C PHE A 339 -2.87 -2.92 26.88
N ASP A 340 -1.78 -2.46 27.50
CA ASP A 340 -1.65 -1.10 28.01
C ASP A 340 -1.02 -0.17 26.96
N ALA A 341 -1.66 0.97 26.74
CA ALA A 341 -1.21 1.97 25.77
C ALA A 341 0.10 2.63 26.20
N CYS A 342 0.33 2.83 27.50
CA CYS A 342 1.55 3.45 28.01
C CYS A 342 2.77 2.55 27.79
N ASP A 343 2.67 1.27 28.15
CA ASP A 343 3.74 0.30 27.88
C ASP A 343 4.03 0.13 26.39
N TRP A 344 3.00 0.16 25.54
CA TRP A 344 3.19 0.15 24.09
C TRP A 344 3.90 1.40 23.58
N SER A 345 3.59 2.57 24.14
CA SER A 345 4.30 3.82 23.80
C SER A 345 5.79 3.73 24.10
N ARG A 346 6.20 3.17 25.25
CA ARG A 346 7.63 2.97 25.59
C ARG A 346 8.33 2.07 24.58
N LYS A 347 7.72 0.93 24.25
CA LYS A 347 8.27 -0.03 23.28
C LYS A 347 8.36 0.55 21.87
N LEU A 348 7.35 1.32 21.45
CA LEU A 348 7.30 1.93 20.13
C LEU A 348 8.31 3.06 19.93
N GLN A 349 8.72 3.76 21.00
CA GLN A 349 9.73 4.80 20.88
C GLN A 349 11.05 4.27 20.31
N TRP A 350 11.46 3.02 20.60
CA TRP A 350 12.63 2.45 19.91
C TRP A 350 12.39 2.29 18.39
N VAL A 351 11.19 1.82 18.01
CA VAL A 351 10.80 1.64 16.60
C VAL A 351 10.79 2.98 15.86
N THR A 352 10.33 4.06 16.48
CA THR A 352 10.19 5.38 15.86
C THR A 352 11.37 6.33 16.10
N LYS A 353 12.48 5.86 16.69
CA LYS A 353 13.64 6.67 17.11
C LYS A 353 13.25 7.84 18.03
N GLY A 354 12.45 7.52 19.04
CA GLY A 354 11.89 8.44 20.02
C GLY A 354 10.58 9.05 19.53
N SER A 355 10.35 10.30 19.89
CA SER A 355 9.13 11.03 19.54
C SER A 355 9.31 11.87 18.27
N LEU A 356 9.75 11.22 17.19
CA LEU A 356 9.82 11.85 15.87
C LEU A 356 8.43 12.14 15.31
N THR A 357 8.31 13.29 14.65
CA THR A 357 7.11 13.69 13.91
C THR A 357 7.16 13.22 12.45
N PHE A 358 6.01 13.23 11.76
CA PHE A 358 5.96 12.88 10.33
C PHE A 358 6.85 13.79 9.46
N ARG A 359 6.92 15.08 9.78
CA ARG A 359 7.80 16.04 9.11
C ARG A 359 9.27 15.74 9.36
N GLU A 360 9.67 15.57 10.63
CA GLU A 360 11.06 15.26 11.00
C GLU A 360 11.55 13.96 10.34
N ALA A 361 10.69 12.93 10.28
CA ALA A 361 11.02 11.67 9.61
C ALA A 361 11.22 11.85 8.09
N TYR A 362 10.38 12.67 7.45
CA TYR A 362 10.49 12.97 6.02
C TYR A 362 11.75 13.78 5.71
N GLU A 363 12.09 14.79 6.50
CA GLU A 363 13.32 15.58 6.32
C GLU A 363 14.58 14.73 6.50
N ARG A 364 14.55 13.75 7.40
CA ARG A 364 15.68 12.84 7.65
C ARG A 364 15.93 11.85 6.51
N THR A 365 14.89 11.21 5.98
CA THR A 365 15.06 10.07 5.06
C THR A 365 14.57 10.33 3.63
N GLY A 366 13.75 11.37 3.43
CA GLY A 366 13.04 11.62 2.18
C GLY A 366 11.92 10.61 1.87
N ARG A 367 11.64 9.67 2.78
CA ARG A 367 10.59 8.66 2.63
C ARG A 367 9.28 9.19 3.20
N ILE A 368 8.20 9.04 2.44
CA ILE A 368 6.88 9.54 2.82
C ILE A 368 6.13 8.45 3.57
N LEU A 369 5.89 8.67 4.86
CA LEU A 369 5.10 7.79 5.71
C LEU A 369 3.62 8.21 5.72
N ASN A 370 2.73 7.24 5.49
CA ASN A 370 1.29 7.40 5.64
C ASN A 370 0.75 6.35 6.62
N ILE A 371 -0.03 6.79 7.60
CA ILE A 371 -0.69 5.91 8.57
C ILE A 371 -2.19 6.18 8.55
N SER A 372 -3.00 5.13 8.40
CA SER A 372 -4.46 5.26 8.41
C SER A 372 -5.01 5.13 9.84
N VAL A 373 -5.95 6.01 10.19
CA VAL A 373 -6.64 6.04 11.49
C VAL A 373 -8.11 6.38 11.29
N ILE A 374 -8.97 5.89 12.18
CA ILE A 374 -10.40 6.22 12.19
C ILE A 374 -10.70 6.96 13.49
N SER A 375 -11.46 8.04 13.39
CA SER A 375 -11.94 8.76 14.58
C SER A 375 -12.85 7.85 15.41
N TYR A 376 -12.91 8.11 16.71
CA TYR A 376 -13.85 7.44 17.59
C TYR A 376 -15.30 7.54 17.10
N ASP A 377 -15.67 8.72 16.58
CA ASP A 377 -16.99 9.03 16.05
C ASP A 377 -17.29 8.26 14.74
N PRO A 378 -18.40 7.51 14.68
CA PRO A 378 -18.81 6.80 13.47
C PRO A 378 -19.03 7.70 12.26
N HIS A 379 -19.49 8.94 12.42
CA HIS A 379 -19.79 9.82 11.27
C HIS A 379 -18.53 10.45 10.68
N SER A 380 -17.43 10.45 11.43
CA SER A 380 -16.16 10.99 10.98
C SER A 380 -15.48 10.09 9.92
N PRO A 381 -14.99 10.65 8.80
CA PRO A 381 -14.31 9.87 7.77
C PRO A 381 -12.95 9.34 8.26
N PRO A 382 -12.45 8.24 7.67
CA PRO A 382 -11.08 7.78 7.92
C PRO A 382 -10.07 8.86 7.51
N LYS A 383 -9.04 9.08 8.33
CA LYS A 383 -7.96 10.03 8.05
C LYS A 383 -6.66 9.29 7.76
N VAL A 384 -5.87 9.83 6.84
CA VAL A 384 -4.51 9.37 6.55
C VAL A 384 -3.55 10.43 7.07
N LEU A 385 -2.79 10.07 8.10
CA LEU A 385 -1.77 10.92 8.72
C LEU A 385 -0.48 10.81 7.92
N ASN A 386 0.04 11.96 7.50
CA ASN A 386 1.30 12.08 6.78
C ASN A 386 1.91 13.48 7.04
N TYR A 387 3.07 13.77 6.43
CA TYR A 387 3.75 15.05 6.63
C TYR A 387 3.00 16.28 6.08
N ILE A 388 2.00 16.09 5.20
CA ILE A 388 1.15 17.17 4.66
C ILE A 388 -0.07 17.39 5.55
N THR A 389 -0.75 16.31 5.93
CA THR A 389 -2.02 16.36 6.68
C THR A 389 -1.82 16.55 8.17
N ALA A 390 -0.71 16.04 8.73
CA ALA A 390 -0.39 16.09 10.15
C ALA A 390 1.14 16.12 10.37
N PRO A 391 1.84 17.20 9.96
CA PRO A 391 3.31 17.31 10.01
C PRO A 391 3.89 17.09 11.41
N ASP A 392 3.24 17.69 12.41
CA ASP A 392 3.72 17.74 13.80
C ASP A 392 3.21 16.58 14.66
N CYS A 393 2.42 15.68 14.09
CA CYS A 393 1.92 14.52 14.79
C CYS A 393 3.06 13.52 15.05
N VAL A 394 3.11 12.99 16.26
CA VAL A 394 4.15 12.09 16.72
C VAL A 394 3.84 10.67 16.24
N ILE A 395 4.80 10.06 15.54
CA ILE A 395 4.58 8.83 14.77
C ILE A 395 4.15 7.66 15.68
N TRP A 396 4.76 7.48 16.86
CA TRP A 396 4.39 6.36 17.73
C TRP A 396 2.92 6.46 18.19
N SER A 397 2.41 7.68 18.46
CA SER A 397 0.99 7.87 18.84
C SER A 397 0.05 7.48 17.70
N ALA A 398 0.43 7.81 16.45
CA ALA A 398 -0.29 7.41 15.25
C ALA A 398 -0.28 5.90 15.03
N VAL A 399 0.85 5.22 15.30
CA VAL A 399 0.95 3.75 15.22
C VAL A 399 0.05 3.09 16.27
N ILE A 400 0.04 3.57 17.52
CA ILE A 400 -0.86 3.07 18.57
C ILE A 400 -2.33 3.26 18.16
N ALA A 401 -2.70 4.46 17.72
CA ALA A 401 -4.05 4.74 17.21
C ALA A 401 -4.44 3.79 16.06
N SER A 402 -3.53 3.56 15.12
CA SER A 402 -3.75 2.66 14.00
C SER A 402 -3.81 1.18 14.40
N THR A 403 -3.40 0.81 15.62
CA THR A 403 -3.45 -0.57 16.15
C THR A 403 -4.54 -0.75 17.22
N ALA A 404 -5.30 0.30 17.51
CA ALA A 404 -6.36 0.32 18.51
C ALA A 404 -7.63 -0.40 18.02
N VAL A 405 -7.56 -1.73 17.97
CA VAL A 405 -8.71 -2.60 17.66
C VAL A 405 -9.54 -2.80 18.94
N PRO A 406 -10.88 -2.62 18.88
CA PRO A 406 -11.76 -2.86 20.02
C PRO A 406 -11.52 -4.24 20.66
N GLY A 407 -11.34 -4.26 21.98
CA GLY A 407 -11.06 -5.46 22.76
C GLY A 407 -9.58 -5.85 22.88
N ILE A 408 -8.71 -5.35 21.97
CA ILE A 408 -7.26 -5.53 22.07
C ILE A 408 -6.63 -4.33 22.78
N LEU A 409 -6.94 -3.13 22.29
CA LEU A 409 -6.46 -1.87 22.83
C LEU A 409 -7.58 -0.84 22.77
N ASN A 410 -7.73 -0.07 23.85
CA ASN A 410 -8.74 0.98 23.90
C ASN A 410 -8.39 2.13 22.92
N PRO A 411 -9.38 2.90 22.46
CA PRO A 411 -9.14 4.06 21.61
C PRO A 411 -8.16 5.05 22.27
N VAL A 412 -7.20 5.56 21.50
CA VAL A 412 -6.14 6.44 22.03
C VAL A 412 -6.15 7.81 21.40
N VAL A 413 -5.59 8.79 22.11
CA VAL A 413 -5.44 10.16 21.63
C VAL A 413 -4.19 10.28 20.75
N LEU A 414 -4.27 11.03 19.65
CA LEU A 414 -3.10 11.38 18.85
C LEU A 414 -2.32 12.50 19.53
N MET A 415 -1.00 12.47 19.42
CA MET A 415 -0.14 13.45 20.08
C MET A 415 0.59 14.32 19.07
N GLN A 416 0.70 15.62 19.34
CA GLN A 416 1.40 16.62 18.53
C GLN A 416 2.58 17.20 19.29
N LYS A 417 3.71 17.38 18.61
CA LYS A 417 4.89 18.02 19.17
C LYS A 417 4.87 19.53 18.89
N LEU A 418 5.01 20.34 19.93
CA LEU A 418 5.14 21.79 19.82
C LEU A 418 6.57 22.19 19.44
N LYS A 419 6.76 23.45 19.05
CA LYS A 419 8.09 24.02 18.75
C LYS A 419 9.03 23.95 19.95
N ASP A 420 8.48 24.01 21.16
CA ASP A 420 9.21 23.92 22.43
C ASP A 420 9.67 22.49 22.76
N GLY A 421 9.29 21.50 21.93
CA GLY A 421 9.63 20.09 22.11
C GLY A 421 8.67 19.31 23.01
N SER A 422 7.78 19.98 23.74
CA SER A 422 6.71 19.35 24.52
C SER A 422 5.63 18.74 23.64
N ILE A 423 4.93 17.74 24.16
CA ILE A 423 3.87 17.04 23.43
C ILE A 423 2.50 17.36 24.04
N VAL A 424 1.53 17.69 23.18
CA VAL A 424 0.14 18.01 23.52
C VAL A 424 -0.83 17.15 22.70
N PRO A 425 -2.08 16.93 23.14
CA PRO A 425 -3.06 16.18 22.36
C PRO A 425 -3.41 16.90 21.05
N TYR A 426 -3.46 16.12 19.95
CA TYR A 426 -3.81 16.60 18.61
C TYR A 426 -5.34 16.70 18.46
N ASN A 427 -5.82 17.75 17.78
CA ASN A 427 -7.26 18.03 17.56
C ASN A 427 -8.11 17.93 18.86
N TYR A 428 -7.75 18.71 19.88
CA TYR A 428 -8.50 18.81 21.15
C TYR A 428 -8.74 17.46 21.86
N GLY A 429 -7.89 16.45 21.64
CA GLY A 429 -7.96 15.20 22.40
C GLY A 429 -8.96 14.16 21.89
N ASN A 430 -9.45 14.27 20.65
CA ASN A 430 -10.29 13.22 20.07
C ASN A 430 -9.58 11.86 20.12
N LYS A 431 -10.30 10.82 20.56
CA LYS A 431 -9.81 9.43 20.57
C LYS A 431 -9.89 8.82 19.15
N TRP A 432 -9.00 7.89 18.84
CA TRP A 432 -8.84 7.26 17.53
C TRP A 432 -8.75 5.73 17.65
N LYS A 433 -9.14 5.03 16.58
CA LYS A 433 -9.22 3.58 16.44
C LYS A 433 -8.47 3.09 15.20
N ASP A 434 -8.27 1.78 15.11
CA ASP A 434 -7.55 1.10 14.02
C ASP A 434 -8.18 1.41 12.64
N GLY A 435 -7.35 1.86 11.69
CA GLY A 435 -7.76 2.21 10.33
C GLY A 435 -8.28 1.03 9.49
N SER A 436 -7.87 -0.20 9.81
CA SER A 436 -8.25 -1.42 9.09
C SER A 436 -9.74 -1.77 9.23
N LEU A 437 -10.46 -1.15 10.17
CA LEU A 437 -11.89 -1.38 10.34
C LEU A 437 -12.71 -0.84 9.16
N ARG A 438 -12.29 0.27 8.54
CA ARG A 438 -12.97 0.85 7.35
C ARG A 438 -12.13 0.77 6.09
N THR A 439 -10.86 1.15 6.16
CA THR A 439 -9.99 1.29 4.99
C THR A 439 -8.57 0.84 5.32
N ASP A 440 -8.28 -0.43 5.08
CA ASP A 440 -6.92 -0.98 5.26
C ASP A 440 -5.90 -0.35 4.30
N ILE A 441 -6.28 -0.05 3.05
CA ILE A 441 -5.37 0.55 2.06
C ILE A 441 -6.01 1.81 1.45
N PRO A 442 -5.55 3.02 1.81
CA PRO A 442 -6.15 4.27 1.35
C PRO A 442 -5.63 4.69 -0.05
N VAL A 443 -6.01 3.97 -1.10
CA VAL A 443 -5.53 4.23 -2.48
C VAL A 443 -5.90 5.64 -2.97
N GLN A 444 -7.13 6.10 -2.69
CA GLN A 444 -7.61 7.41 -3.16
C GLN A 444 -6.86 8.58 -2.48
N PRO A 445 -6.68 8.63 -1.14
CA PRO A 445 -5.82 9.63 -0.50
C PRO A 445 -4.38 9.62 -1.03
N LEU A 446 -3.78 8.45 -1.28
CA LEU A 446 -2.44 8.36 -1.84
C LEU A 446 -2.35 8.93 -3.27
N HIS A 447 -3.40 8.71 -4.07
CA HIS A 447 -3.49 9.30 -5.39
C HIS A 447 -3.58 10.83 -5.32
N MET A 448 -4.45 11.36 -4.44
CA MET A 448 -4.67 12.81 -4.29
C MET A 448 -3.44 13.53 -3.73
N HIS A 449 -2.83 13.02 -2.65
CA HIS A 449 -1.70 13.71 -2.00
C HIS A 449 -0.36 13.52 -2.72
N PHE A 450 -0.12 12.34 -3.33
CA PHE A 450 1.21 11.98 -3.82
C PHE A 450 1.26 11.54 -5.29
N ASN A 451 0.15 11.66 -6.04
CA ASN A 451 0.02 11.18 -7.42
C ASN A 451 0.49 9.72 -7.57
N VAL A 452 0.13 8.87 -6.60
CA VAL A 452 0.39 7.43 -6.66
C VAL A 452 -0.57 6.81 -7.65
N LYS A 453 -0.04 6.10 -8.65
CA LYS A 453 -0.83 5.38 -9.66
C LYS A 453 -0.59 3.87 -9.67
N ASN A 454 0.46 3.44 -8.99
CA ASN A 454 0.82 2.03 -8.86
C ASN A 454 1.04 1.70 -7.38
N THR A 455 0.35 0.67 -6.87
CA THR A 455 0.46 0.23 -5.47
C THR A 455 1.00 -1.19 -5.39
N ILE A 456 2.09 -1.36 -4.64
CA ILE A 456 2.59 -2.66 -4.20
C ILE A 456 1.97 -2.93 -2.84
N VAL A 457 1.05 -3.87 -2.75
CA VAL A 457 0.35 -4.22 -1.51
C VAL A 457 0.96 -5.47 -0.93
N SER A 458 1.40 -5.43 0.33
CA SER A 458 1.73 -6.62 1.12
C SER A 458 0.56 -6.92 2.03
N GLN A 459 -0.11 -8.05 1.80
CA GLN A 459 -1.32 -8.42 2.50
C GLN A 459 -1.07 -9.67 3.35
N VAL A 460 -1.24 -9.51 4.66
CA VAL A 460 -0.96 -10.54 5.67
C VAL A 460 -2.18 -10.90 6.52
N ASN A 461 -3.31 -10.26 6.24
CA ASN A 461 -4.57 -10.49 6.92
C ASN A 461 -5.02 -11.96 6.78
N PRO A 462 -5.17 -12.69 7.91
CA PRO A 462 -5.41 -14.13 7.90
C PRO A 462 -6.75 -14.52 7.26
N HIS A 463 -7.78 -13.68 7.44
CA HIS A 463 -9.13 -13.93 6.95
C HIS A 463 -9.23 -13.88 5.41
N ILE A 464 -8.33 -13.17 4.74
CA ILE A 464 -8.31 -13.04 3.27
C ILE A 464 -7.54 -14.18 2.61
N HIS A 465 -6.62 -14.82 3.33
CA HIS A 465 -5.80 -15.92 2.81
C HIS A 465 -6.66 -17.08 2.26
N LEU A 466 -7.88 -17.24 2.79
CA LEU A 466 -8.84 -18.22 2.30
C LEU A 466 -9.41 -17.83 0.93
N PHE A 467 -9.63 -16.55 0.63
CA PHE A 467 -10.34 -16.07 -0.58
C PHE A 467 -9.40 -15.63 -1.72
N PHE A 468 -8.09 -15.62 -1.50
CA PHE A 468 -7.13 -15.23 -2.53
C PHE A 468 -6.65 -16.44 -3.33
N TYR A 469 -7.22 -16.60 -4.53
CA TYR A 469 -6.79 -17.57 -5.52
C TYR A 469 -6.53 -16.86 -6.84
N ALA A 470 -5.40 -17.17 -7.46
CA ALA A 470 -5.04 -16.65 -8.77
C ALA A 470 -5.34 -17.72 -9.83
N PRO A 471 -6.57 -17.74 -10.39
CA PRO A 471 -7.04 -18.84 -11.23
C PRO A 471 -6.30 -18.92 -12.57
N ARG A 472 -5.57 -17.86 -12.95
CA ARG A 472 -4.70 -17.81 -14.15
C ARG A 472 -3.21 -17.63 -13.80
N GLY A 473 -2.83 -18.00 -12.57
CA GLY A 473 -1.46 -17.86 -12.08
C GLY A 473 -1.17 -16.47 -11.52
N SER A 474 -0.05 -16.38 -10.79
CA SER A 474 0.45 -15.11 -10.24
C SER A 474 1.78 -14.76 -10.88
N VAL A 475 2.20 -13.51 -10.77
CA VAL A 475 3.52 -13.06 -11.24
C VAL A 475 4.63 -14.01 -10.78
N GLY A 476 5.43 -14.49 -11.74
CA GLY A 476 6.53 -15.43 -11.53
C GLY A 476 6.12 -16.83 -11.06
N ARG A 477 4.84 -17.19 -11.17
CA ARG A 477 4.31 -18.53 -10.88
C ARG A 477 3.29 -18.93 -11.96
N PRO A 478 3.79 -19.52 -13.07
CA PRO A 478 2.92 -19.99 -14.14
C PRO A 478 2.03 -21.15 -13.73
N VAL A 479 0.84 -21.17 -14.32
CA VAL A 479 -0.10 -22.30 -14.23
C VAL A 479 0.49 -23.46 -15.02
N THR A 480 0.44 -24.66 -14.44
CA THR A 480 0.97 -25.86 -15.10
C THR A 480 0.10 -26.35 -16.25
N HIS A 481 -1.21 -26.10 -16.17
CA HIS A 481 -2.16 -26.47 -17.21
C HIS A 481 -1.92 -25.71 -18.52
N ARG A 482 -1.85 -26.44 -19.64
CA ARG A 482 -1.60 -25.92 -21.01
C ARG A 482 -0.43 -24.92 -21.08
N ARG A 483 0.69 -25.20 -20.40
CA ARG A 483 1.91 -24.36 -20.41
C ARG A 483 1.63 -22.88 -20.05
N GLY A 484 0.90 -22.65 -18.96
CA GLY A 484 0.57 -21.29 -18.49
C GLY A 484 -0.61 -20.63 -19.17
N LYS A 485 -1.14 -21.17 -20.28
CA LYS A 485 -2.30 -20.60 -21.00
C LYS A 485 -3.65 -21.04 -20.42
N GLY A 486 -3.65 -22.02 -19.51
CA GLY A 486 -4.85 -22.60 -18.92
C GLY A 486 -5.27 -21.97 -17.59
N TRP A 487 -6.46 -22.35 -17.14
CA TRP A 487 -6.94 -22.09 -15.79
C TRP A 487 -6.40 -23.13 -14.82
N ARG A 488 -6.09 -22.69 -13.60
CA ARG A 488 -5.60 -23.53 -12.51
C ARG A 488 -6.73 -24.45 -12.05
N GLY A 489 -6.51 -25.77 -12.11
CA GLY A 489 -7.57 -26.77 -11.91
C GLY A 489 -8.52 -26.96 -13.10
N GLY A 490 -8.29 -26.30 -14.24
CA GLY A 490 -9.21 -26.31 -15.39
C GLY A 490 -10.29 -25.22 -15.32
N PHE A 491 -11.00 -25.00 -16.45
CA PHE A 491 -11.97 -23.90 -16.58
C PHE A 491 -13.19 -24.08 -15.66
N LEU A 492 -13.71 -25.29 -15.56
CA LEU A 492 -14.91 -25.58 -14.75
C LEU A 492 -14.68 -25.26 -13.27
N PHE A 493 -13.67 -25.87 -12.65
CA PHE A 493 -13.38 -25.66 -11.23
C PHE A 493 -13.01 -24.21 -10.93
N ALA A 494 -12.21 -23.56 -11.77
CA ALA A 494 -11.91 -22.14 -11.62
C ALA A 494 -13.16 -21.24 -11.76
N SER A 495 -14.13 -21.62 -12.60
CA SER A 495 -15.38 -20.86 -12.77
C SER A 495 -16.30 -21.03 -11.56
N ILE A 496 -16.45 -22.26 -11.06
CA ILE A 496 -17.25 -22.53 -9.84
C ILE A 496 -16.62 -21.82 -8.64
N GLU A 497 -15.29 -21.86 -8.51
CA GLU A 497 -14.59 -21.14 -7.45
C GLU A 497 -14.83 -19.63 -7.53
N GLN A 498 -14.72 -19.05 -8.72
CA GLN A 498 -14.98 -17.63 -8.93
C GLN A 498 -16.43 -17.27 -8.63
N PHE A 499 -17.38 -18.13 -9.02
CA PHE A 499 -18.80 -17.98 -8.71
C PHE A 499 -19.03 -17.96 -7.19
N LEU A 500 -18.52 -18.95 -6.46
CA LEU A 500 -18.65 -19.02 -5.00
C LEU A 500 -18.03 -17.82 -4.29
N LYS A 501 -16.86 -17.34 -4.76
CA LYS A 501 -16.25 -16.14 -4.19
C LYS A 501 -17.12 -14.89 -4.39
N LEU A 502 -17.72 -14.74 -5.57
CA LEU A 502 -18.63 -13.63 -5.87
C LEU A 502 -19.92 -13.73 -5.05
N ASP A 503 -20.44 -14.94 -4.87
CA ASP A 503 -21.69 -15.18 -4.13
C ASP A 503 -21.52 -14.94 -2.62
N LEU A 504 -20.43 -15.43 -2.03
CA LEU A 504 -20.04 -15.11 -0.65
C LEU A 504 -19.92 -13.60 -0.43
N SER A 505 -19.31 -12.89 -1.39
CA SER A 505 -19.20 -11.43 -1.35
C SER A 505 -20.56 -10.74 -1.47
N LYS A 506 -21.49 -11.29 -2.25
CA LYS A 506 -22.86 -10.79 -2.41
C LYS A 506 -23.62 -10.91 -1.09
N TRP A 507 -23.59 -12.07 -0.45
CA TRP A 507 -24.26 -12.29 0.84
C TRP A 507 -23.71 -11.39 1.94
N LEU A 508 -22.39 -11.19 2.03
CA LEU A 508 -21.78 -10.26 2.99
C LEU A 508 -22.16 -8.80 2.73
N LYS A 509 -22.28 -8.38 1.47
CA LYS A 509 -22.80 -7.04 1.12
C LYS A 509 -24.25 -6.89 1.57
N TRP A 510 -25.08 -7.89 1.33
CA TRP A 510 -26.48 -7.85 1.72
C TRP A 510 -26.66 -7.75 3.25
N VAL A 511 -25.83 -8.47 4.01
CA VAL A 511 -25.77 -8.36 5.48
C VAL A 511 -25.41 -6.95 5.95
N ARG A 512 -24.45 -6.29 5.27
CA ARG A 512 -24.06 -4.91 5.57
C ARG A 512 -25.17 -3.92 5.22
N ASP A 513 -25.66 -3.97 4.00
CA ASP A 513 -26.55 -2.94 3.46
C ASP A 513 -27.93 -2.95 4.15
N LEU A 514 -28.34 -4.11 4.68
CA LEU A 514 -29.53 -4.24 5.53
C LEU A 514 -29.24 -4.04 7.03
N GLU A 515 -28.01 -3.65 7.41
CA GLU A 515 -27.55 -3.48 8.80
C GLU A 515 -27.94 -4.66 9.71
N LEU A 516 -27.91 -5.89 9.17
CA LEU A 516 -28.42 -7.05 9.88
C LEU A 516 -27.51 -7.44 11.04
N MET A 517 -26.19 -7.23 10.91
CA MET A 517 -25.26 -7.53 12.00
C MET A 517 -25.54 -6.66 13.22
N PRO A 518 -25.54 -7.23 14.44
CA PRO A 518 -25.50 -6.40 15.63
C PRO A 518 -24.22 -5.57 15.58
N ARG A 519 -24.32 -4.25 15.77
CA ARG A 519 -23.16 -3.36 15.88
C ARG A 519 -22.38 -3.76 17.13
N PHE A 520 -21.41 -4.67 17.00
CA PHE A 520 -20.57 -5.07 18.12
C PHE A 520 -19.58 -3.93 18.39
N ALA A 521 -19.58 -3.38 19.59
CA ALA A 521 -18.86 -2.15 19.93
C ALA A 521 -19.28 -0.91 19.09
N ASP A 522 -20.55 -0.83 18.67
CA ASP A 522 -21.09 0.26 17.84
C ASP A 522 -20.32 0.48 16.52
N GLN A 523 -19.71 -0.60 16.01
CA GLN A 523 -18.99 -0.60 14.74
C GLN A 523 -19.48 -1.70 13.81
N ASP A 524 -19.45 -1.38 12.51
CA ASP A 524 -19.81 -2.30 11.45
C ASP A 524 -18.60 -3.17 11.09
N TRP A 525 -18.55 -4.38 11.62
CA TRP A 525 -17.50 -5.35 11.31
C TRP A 525 -17.61 -5.92 9.88
N SER A 526 -18.72 -5.63 9.19
CA SER A 526 -18.97 -6.07 7.82
C SER A 526 -18.01 -5.44 6.82
N SER A 527 -17.56 -4.20 7.08
CA SER A 527 -16.63 -3.49 6.19
C SER A 527 -15.27 -4.17 6.12
N ILE A 528 -14.83 -4.86 7.17
CA ILE A 528 -13.56 -5.61 7.18
C ILE A 528 -13.56 -6.66 6.07
N TRP A 529 -14.67 -7.35 5.82
CA TRP A 529 -14.72 -8.39 4.79
C TRP A 529 -14.90 -7.85 3.37
N LEU A 530 -15.46 -6.65 3.24
CA LEU A 530 -15.84 -6.04 1.96
C LEU A 530 -14.79 -5.09 1.39
N GLN A 531 -13.68 -4.90 2.10
CA GLN A 531 -12.58 -4.04 1.69
C GLN A 531 -11.87 -4.55 0.43
N LYS A 532 -11.34 -3.61 -0.36
CA LYS A 532 -10.45 -3.91 -1.48
C LYS A 532 -9.03 -4.11 -0.93
N PHE A 533 -8.64 -5.37 -0.81
CA PHE A 533 -7.32 -5.78 -0.30
C PHE A 533 -6.28 -6.03 -1.40
N GLU A 534 -6.64 -5.74 -2.65
CA GLU A 534 -5.80 -5.98 -3.82
C GLU A 534 -5.28 -4.63 -4.37
N GLY A 535 -3.98 -4.57 -4.67
CA GLY A 535 -3.36 -3.50 -5.44
C GLY A 535 -2.88 -3.99 -6.80
N ASN A 536 -2.25 -3.11 -7.59
CA ASN A 536 -1.64 -3.46 -8.88
C ASN A 536 -0.72 -4.69 -8.78
N ILE A 537 0.10 -4.73 -7.73
CA ILE A 537 0.96 -5.87 -7.40
C ILE A 537 0.67 -6.25 -5.95
N THR A 538 0.09 -7.43 -5.75
CA THR A 538 -0.21 -7.89 -4.37
C THR A 538 0.69 -9.05 -3.97
N ILE A 539 1.33 -8.92 -2.80
CA ILE A 539 2.31 -9.82 -2.20
C ILE A 539 1.66 -10.51 -1.00
N TRP A 540 1.74 -11.85 -1.00
CA TRP A 540 1.01 -12.71 -0.08
C TRP A 540 1.98 -13.69 0.58
N PRO A 541 2.60 -13.33 1.71
CA PRO A 541 3.49 -14.22 2.42
C PRO A 541 2.78 -15.52 2.81
N HIS A 542 3.47 -16.65 2.65
CA HIS A 542 2.91 -17.95 3.02
C HIS A 542 3.02 -18.13 4.55
N SER A 543 1.90 -17.97 5.24
CA SER A 543 1.78 -18.23 6.67
C SER A 543 1.77 -19.73 6.99
N SER A 544 2.35 -20.14 8.11
CA SER A 544 2.19 -21.51 8.62
C SER A 544 0.94 -21.62 9.50
N PHE A 545 0.32 -22.80 9.58
CA PHE A 545 -0.86 -23.03 10.43
C PHE A 545 -0.59 -22.71 11.91
N LEU A 546 0.61 -23.00 12.40
CA LEU A 546 1.03 -22.69 13.78
C LEU A 546 1.07 -21.18 14.06
N ASP A 547 1.21 -20.34 13.04
CA ASP A 547 1.24 -18.88 13.22
C ASP A 547 -0.15 -18.33 13.57
N PHE A 548 -1.23 -19.01 13.17
CA PHE A 548 -2.60 -18.64 13.57
C PHE A 548 -2.82 -18.78 15.09
N PHE A 549 -2.30 -19.84 15.70
CA PHE A 549 -2.38 -20.03 17.15
C PHE A 549 -1.48 -19.05 17.94
N ASN A 550 -0.44 -18.50 17.29
CA ASN A 550 0.50 -17.55 17.87
C ASN A 550 0.25 -16.11 17.40
N ILE A 551 -0.98 -15.79 16.97
CA ILE A 551 -1.33 -14.48 16.41
C ILE A 551 -1.13 -13.31 17.39
N LEU A 552 -1.30 -13.56 18.70
CA LEU A 552 -1.07 -12.60 19.77
C LEU A 552 0.18 -12.93 20.59
N ARG A 553 1.19 -13.62 20.04
CA ARG A 553 2.44 -13.91 20.78
C ARG A 553 3.63 -13.30 20.09
N ASP A 554 4.62 -12.87 20.87
CA ASP A 554 5.87 -12.33 20.33
C ASP A 554 6.67 -13.40 19.55
N PRO A 555 7.42 -13.00 18.51
CA PRO A 555 8.19 -13.91 17.70
C PRO A 555 9.51 -14.31 18.38
N THR A 556 9.86 -15.58 18.35
CA THR A 556 11.22 -16.04 18.67
C THR A 556 12.17 -15.69 17.52
N ARG A 557 13.48 -15.64 17.77
CA ARG A 557 14.51 -15.37 16.75
C ARG A 557 14.34 -16.25 15.51
N GLU A 558 14.15 -17.55 15.71
CA GLU A 558 13.95 -18.53 14.64
C GLU A 558 12.64 -18.30 13.89
N ARG A 559 11.55 -17.99 14.62
CA ARG A 559 10.25 -17.71 14.02
C ARG A 559 10.31 -16.47 13.13
N LEU A 560 10.95 -15.41 13.63
CA LEU A 560 11.12 -14.17 12.89
C LEU A 560 12.00 -14.38 11.64
N ALA A 561 13.11 -15.12 11.77
CA ALA A 561 13.97 -15.46 10.64
C ALA A 561 13.18 -16.22 9.55
N ARG A 562 12.36 -17.20 9.93
CA ARG A 562 11.48 -17.91 8.99
C ARG A 562 10.48 -16.97 8.33
N MET A 563 9.85 -16.06 9.07
CA MET A 563 8.87 -15.10 8.53
C MET A 563 9.53 -14.14 7.53
N ILE A 564 10.73 -13.65 7.82
CA ILE A 564 11.53 -12.81 6.90
C ILE A 564 11.83 -13.59 5.62
N THR A 565 12.40 -14.80 5.73
CA THR A 565 12.72 -15.64 4.56
C THR A 565 11.48 -15.97 3.73
N ALA A 566 10.34 -16.25 4.36
CA ALA A 566 9.07 -16.49 3.67
C ALA A 566 8.57 -15.25 2.91
N GLY A 567 8.68 -14.06 3.53
CA GLY A 567 8.36 -12.79 2.87
C GLY A 567 9.26 -12.49 1.68
N GLN A 568 10.57 -12.74 1.80
CA GLN A 568 11.53 -12.57 0.71
C GLN A 568 11.21 -13.49 -0.48
N ARG A 569 11.01 -14.80 -0.21
CA ARG A 569 10.73 -15.81 -1.24
C ARG A 569 9.47 -15.55 -2.05
N VAL A 570 8.44 -14.96 -1.45
CA VAL A 570 7.22 -14.58 -2.17
C VAL A 570 7.41 -13.30 -2.99
N THR A 571 8.35 -12.45 -2.58
CA THR A 571 8.62 -11.16 -3.22
C THR A 571 9.55 -11.31 -4.43
N TRP A 572 10.54 -12.21 -4.40
CA TRP A 572 11.50 -12.43 -5.49
C TRP A 572 10.89 -12.55 -6.89
N PRO A 573 9.81 -13.34 -7.13
CA PRO A 573 9.23 -13.46 -8.46
C PRO A 573 8.57 -12.17 -8.96
N LYS A 574 8.20 -11.26 -8.05
CA LYS A 574 7.55 -9.98 -8.36
C LYS A 574 8.54 -8.84 -8.57
N LEU A 575 9.79 -9.00 -8.10
CA LEU A 575 10.82 -7.98 -8.20
C LEU A 575 11.07 -7.55 -9.65
N TYR A 576 10.99 -8.47 -10.63
CA TYR A 576 11.20 -8.12 -12.02
C TYR A 576 10.14 -7.15 -12.56
N MET A 577 8.86 -7.42 -12.28
CA MET A 577 7.75 -6.53 -12.64
C MET A 577 7.89 -5.15 -11.99
N ILE A 578 8.22 -5.15 -10.69
CA ILE A 578 8.44 -3.93 -9.92
C ILE A 578 9.63 -3.14 -10.50
N SER A 579 10.72 -3.83 -10.88
CA SER A 579 11.91 -3.25 -11.47
C SER A 579 11.60 -2.52 -12.78
N ASN A 580 10.82 -3.13 -13.67
CA ASN A 580 10.44 -2.52 -14.95
C ASN A 580 9.69 -1.18 -14.75
N ARG A 581 8.72 -1.15 -13.83
CA ARG A 581 7.99 0.05 -13.46
C ARG A 581 8.92 1.11 -12.84
N LEU A 582 9.73 0.72 -11.84
CA LEU A 582 10.59 1.65 -11.11
C LEU A 582 11.75 2.19 -11.96
N LYS A 583 12.21 1.47 -12.99
CA LYS A 583 13.23 1.97 -13.93
C LYS A 583 12.76 3.23 -14.65
N ILE A 584 11.53 3.23 -15.17
CA ILE A 584 10.95 4.41 -15.84
C ILE A 584 10.72 5.53 -14.82
N GLU A 585 10.16 5.20 -13.65
CA GLU A 585 9.93 6.18 -12.56
C GLU A 585 11.23 6.88 -12.12
N LYS A 586 12.30 6.11 -11.90
CA LYS A 586 13.63 6.64 -11.54
C LYS A 586 14.24 7.48 -12.66
N ALA A 587 14.06 7.10 -13.92
CA ALA A 587 14.55 7.90 -15.06
C ALA A 587 13.88 9.29 -15.10
N ILE A 588 12.56 9.34 -14.88
CA ILE A 588 11.79 10.60 -14.80
C ILE A 588 12.26 11.43 -13.59
N GLN A 589 12.40 10.81 -12.41
CA GLN A 589 12.83 11.50 -11.19
C GLN A 589 14.25 12.08 -11.33
N LYS A 590 15.19 11.30 -11.85
CA LYS A 590 16.57 11.74 -12.14
C LYS A 590 16.58 12.92 -13.12
N GLY A 591 15.70 12.91 -14.13
CA GLY A 591 15.50 14.03 -15.04
C GLY A 591 15.05 15.31 -14.33
N ARG A 592 14.06 15.21 -13.44
CA ARG A 592 13.57 16.36 -12.66
C ARG A 592 14.60 16.94 -11.71
N GLU A 593 15.29 16.07 -10.95
CA GLU A 593 16.29 16.52 -9.97
C GLU A 593 17.48 17.20 -10.63
N THR A 594 17.96 16.66 -11.76
CA THR A 594 19.06 17.27 -12.52
C THR A 594 18.67 18.64 -13.08
N LEU A 595 17.46 18.77 -13.64
CA LEU A 595 16.96 20.04 -14.15
C LEU A 595 16.74 21.08 -13.04
N ARG A 596 16.22 20.67 -11.87
CA ARG A 596 16.08 21.54 -10.69
C ARG A 596 17.44 22.07 -10.22
N ARG A 597 18.47 21.20 -10.18
CA ARG A 597 19.84 21.62 -9.85
C ARG A 597 20.42 22.57 -10.89
N GLU A 598 20.17 22.33 -12.17
CA GLU A 598 20.63 23.21 -13.25
C GLU A 598 19.99 24.59 -13.19
N LEU A 599 18.67 24.67 -12.97
CA LEU A 599 17.95 25.93 -12.81
C LEU A 599 18.42 26.70 -11.57
N ARG A 600 18.62 26.02 -10.44
CA ARG A 600 19.22 26.64 -9.23
C ARG A 600 20.60 27.23 -9.54
N ARG A 601 21.48 26.49 -10.23
CA ARG A 601 22.80 26.99 -10.64
C ARG A 601 22.72 28.20 -11.58
N GLN A 602 21.81 28.17 -12.55
CA GLN A 602 21.61 29.30 -13.47
C GLN A 602 21.13 30.56 -12.73
N ARG A 603 20.24 30.41 -11.73
CA ARG A 603 19.82 31.53 -10.87
C ARG A 603 20.97 32.07 -10.03
N TYR A 604 21.72 31.21 -9.35
CA TYR A 604 22.90 31.64 -8.57
C TYR A 604 23.93 32.37 -9.44
N SER A 605 24.20 31.88 -10.66
CA SER A 605 25.10 32.57 -11.60
C SER A 605 24.56 33.92 -12.06
N ARG A 606 23.24 34.07 -12.25
CA ARG A 606 22.63 35.38 -12.56
C ARG A 606 22.71 36.36 -11.40
N ILE A 607 22.57 35.88 -10.16
CA ILE A 607 22.69 36.70 -8.95
C ILE A 607 24.14 37.17 -8.77
N ASN A 608 25.12 36.28 -8.89
CA ASN A 608 26.54 36.69 -8.83
C ASN A 608 26.90 37.71 -9.92
N ASN A 609 26.49 37.49 -11.17
CA ASN A 609 26.76 38.45 -12.25
C ASN A 609 26.03 39.80 -12.08
N ARG A 610 24.96 39.86 -11.26
CA ARG A 610 24.27 41.11 -10.90
C ARG A 610 24.96 41.82 -9.73
N ASN A 611 25.47 41.07 -8.77
CA ASN A 611 26.19 41.61 -7.61
C ASN A 611 27.56 42.21 -7.99
N ASP A 612 28.16 41.78 -9.10
CA ASP A 612 29.37 42.41 -9.64
C ASP A 612 29.11 43.82 -10.24
N ASN A 613 27.84 44.24 -10.40
CA ASN A 613 27.49 45.52 -11.05
C ASN A 613 26.78 46.55 -10.15
N VAL A 614 26.38 46.25 -8.90
CA VAL A 614 25.78 47.26 -7.99
C VAL A 614 26.04 46.91 -6.51
N GLN A 615 26.44 47.92 -5.73
CA GLN A 615 26.61 47.91 -4.27
C GLN A 615 25.36 47.44 -3.50
N SER A 616 25.60 46.52 -2.56
CA SER A 616 24.89 46.24 -1.29
C SER A 616 23.36 46.38 -1.26
N TYR A 617 22.63 45.25 -1.32
CA TYR A 617 21.29 45.12 -0.72
C TYR A 617 21.04 43.71 -0.14
N ASN A 618 20.07 43.66 0.77
CA ASN A 618 19.88 42.73 1.89
C ASN A 618 19.92 41.22 1.58
N ILE A 619 20.55 40.49 2.50
CA ILE A 619 20.63 39.01 2.53
C ILE A 619 19.30 38.37 2.97
N ASP A 620 18.35 39.14 3.50
CA ASP A 620 17.09 38.63 4.04
C ASP A 620 16.03 38.25 2.97
N ASP A 621 16.12 38.79 1.74
CA ASP A 621 15.23 38.37 0.62
C ASP A 621 15.58 36.98 0.05
N LEU A 622 16.74 36.41 0.41
CA LEU A 622 17.16 35.07 -0.03
C LEU A 622 16.42 33.94 0.69
N HIS A 623 15.79 34.20 1.84
CA HIS A 623 15.05 33.18 2.59
C HIS A 623 13.57 33.10 2.21
N ASP A 624 12.95 34.18 1.74
CA ASP A 624 11.54 34.17 1.30
C ASP A 624 11.38 33.63 -0.13
N ASP A 625 12.29 33.92 -1.07
CA ASP A 625 12.17 33.41 -2.46
C ASP A 625 12.50 31.91 -2.60
N ASN A 626 13.29 31.34 -1.68
CA ASN A 626 13.49 29.89 -1.60
C ASN A 626 12.24 29.16 -1.10
N ARG A 627 11.40 29.83 -0.29
CA ARG A 627 10.06 29.34 0.05
C ARG A 627 9.13 29.53 -1.14
N ILE A 628 9.06 30.70 -1.76
CA ILE A 628 8.08 31.01 -2.81
C ILE A 628 8.17 30.09 -4.04
N ASP A 629 9.33 29.54 -4.43
CA ASP A 629 9.41 28.59 -5.57
C ASP A 629 9.34 27.10 -5.21
N ASP A 630 9.79 26.72 -4.01
CA ASP A 630 9.51 25.38 -3.49
C ASP A 630 8.00 25.28 -3.17
N ASP A 631 7.40 26.36 -2.66
CA ASP A 631 5.97 26.58 -2.47
C ASP A 631 5.23 26.76 -3.80
N ASN A 632 5.69 27.48 -4.83
CA ASN A 632 4.94 27.56 -6.10
C ASN A 632 4.92 26.23 -6.89
N LEU A 633 5.81 25.27 -6.57
CA LEU A 633 5.77 23.90 -7.12
C LEU A 633 5.16 22.86 -6.14
N GLU A 634 5.04 23.18 -4.86
CA GLU A 634 4.37 22.36 -3.83
C GLU A 634 2.91 22.81 -3.55
N ILE A 635 2.59 24.09 -3.69
CA ILE A 635 1.27 24.75 -3.57
C ILE A 635 0.49 24.69 -4.89
N GLU A 636 1.14 24.65 -6.07
CA GLU A 636 0.43 24.28 -7.33
C GLU A 636 -0.13 22.84 -7.28
N LYS A 637 0.20 22.03 -6.26
CA LYS A 637 -0.45 20.73 -6.00
C LYS A 637 -1.81 20.85 -5.29
N VAL A 638 -2.29 22.06 -4.96
CA VAL A 638 -3.54 22.25 -4.19
C VAL A 638 -4.54 23.22 -4.84
N THR A 639 -4.16 24.05 -5.83
CA THR A 639 -5.05 25.13 -6.33
C THR A 639 -5.73 24.93 -7.69
N ASP A 640 -5.68 23.74 -8.31
CA ASP A 640 -6.53 23.41 -9.47
C ASP A 640 -7.87 22.74 -9.04
N ILE A 641 -8.50 23.28 -8.00
CA ILE A 641 -9.95 23.15 -7.81
C ILE A 641 -10.53 24.46 -8.33
N GLY A 642 -11.18 24.39 -9.49
CA GLY A 642 -11.74 25.54 -10.19
C GLY A 642 -12.53 26.44 -9.26
N LEU A 643 -12.00 27.63 -9.01
CA LEU A 643 -12.77 28.80 -8.60
C LEU A 643 -12.94 29.63 -9.86
N ASP A 644 -14.03 29.34 -10.58
CA ASP A 644 -14.74 30.29 -11.42
C ASP A 644 -16.07 29.65 -11.85
N SER A 645 -17.11 29.88 -11.04
CA SER A 645 -18.44 30.29 -11.51
C SER A 645 -19.39 30.36 -10.32
N ASP A 646 -19.93 31.55 -10.10
CA ASP A 646 -21.13 31.83 -9.31
C ASP A 646 -22.18 30.73 -9.45
N TYR A 647 -22.68 30.19 -8.34
CA TYR A 647 -24.10 29.86 -8.22
C TYR A 647 -24.53 30.01 -6.76
N GLY A 648 -25.43 30.97 -6.56
CA GLY A 648 -26.05 31.28 -5.30
C GLY A 648 -26.90 30.14 -4.76
N ILE A 649 -26.96 30.11 -3.44
CA ILE A 649 -27.84 29.29 -2.63
C ILE A 649 -29.30 29.62 -2.96
N SER A 650 -30.08 28.60 -3.32
CA SER A 650 -31.53 28.59 -3.06
C SER A 650 -31.95 27.19 -2.64
N LEU A 651 -32.32 27.09 -1.36
CA LEU A 651 -33.13 26.03 -0.79
C LEU A 651 -34.45 25.93 -1.56
N GLU A 652 -34.81 24.76 -2.06
CA GLU A 652 -36.21 24.34 -2.16
C GLU A 652 -36.36 22.82 -2.27
N SER A 653 -37.32 22.34 -1.49
CA SER A 653 -37.77 20.96 -1.31
C SER A 653 -38.65 20.49 -2.47
N SER A 654 -38.46 19.24 -2.91
CA SER A 654 -39.48 18.48 -3.66
C SER A 654 -39.11 16.99 -3.62
N SER A 655 -39.73 16.13 -2.81
CA SER A 655 -41.07 15.51 -2.96
C SER A 655 -41.29 14.83 -4.33
N ASP A 656 -41.37 13.50 -4.28
CA ASP A 656 -42.14 12.56 -5.11
C ASP A 656 -42.34 12.86 -6.61
N ASN A 657 -41.93 11.89 -7.45
CA ASN A 657 -42.89 11.19 -8.31
C ASN A 657 -42.29 9.96 -9.00
N THR A 658 -42.81 8.81 -8.62
CA THR A 658 -42.85 7.57 -9.41
C THR A 658 -43.76 7.75 -10.62
N THR A 659 -43.29 7.37 -11.81
CA THR A 659 -44.17 7.10 -12.96
C THR A 659 -43.89 5.74 -13.57
N ASN A 660 -44.95 4.95 -13.57
CA ASN A 660 -45.15 3.68 -14.27
C ASN A 660 -44.79 3.78 -15.76
N ASN A 661 -44.32 2.68 -16.34
CA ASN A 661 -44.76 2.28 -17.68
C ASN A 661 -44.68 0.76 -17.84
N SER A 662 -45.85 0.13 -17.80
CA SER A 662 -46.15 -1.19 -18.34
C SER A 662 -46.14 -1.16 -19.87
N LEU A 663 -45.53 -2.15 -20.51
CA LEU A 663 -45.82 -2.48 -21.91
C LEU A 663 -45.70 -3.99 -22.12
N SER A 664 -46.89 -4.59 -22.25
CA SER A 664 -47.17 -5.87 -22.87
C SER A 664 -47.16 -5.73 -24.39
N SER A 665 -46.53 -6.66 -25.11
CA SER A 665 -47.00 -7.09 -26.43
C SER A 665 -46.29 -8.37 -26.87
N SER A 666 -47.10 -9.41 -26.98
CA SER A 666 -46.95 -10.64 -27.74
C SER A 666 -46.61 -10.40 -29.22
N GLU A 667 -45.69 -11.20 -29.77
CA GLU A 667 -45.57 -11.43 -31.21
C GLU A 667 -45.76 -12.93 -31.49
N ASP A 668 -46.93 -13.24 -32.04
CA ASP A 668 -47.27 -14.47 -32.75
C ASP A 668 -46.97 -14.29 -34.25
N GLY A 669 -46.69 -15.42 -34.93
CA GLY A 669 -47.30 -15.66 -36.25
C GLY A 669 -46.44 -15.39 -37.49
N TYR A 670 -45.74 -16.46 -37.91
CA TYR A 670 -45.43 -16.76 -39.31
C TYR A 670 -46.70 -16.73 -40.20
N ASP A 671 -46.63 -16.09 -41.38
CA ASP A 671 -46.85 -16.72 -42.70
C ASP A 671 -46.96 -15.68 -43.84
N GLY A 672 -46.36 -16.03 -44.99
CA GLY A 672 -47.00 -15.80 -46.28
C GLY A 672 -46.30 -14.91 -47.32
N TYR A 673 -45.69 -15.60 -48.29
CA TYR A 673 -45.73 -15.38 -49.75
C TYR A 673 -44.44 -14.96 -50.50
N ASP A 674 -43.94 -15.99 -51.22
CA ASP A 674 -43.40 -16.05 -52.58
C ASP A 674 -43.39 -14.76 -53.42
N SER A 675 -42.29 -14.50 -54.13
CA SER A 675 -42.08 -14.98 -55.52
C SER A 675 -40.88 -14.30 -56.20
N ASP A 676 -40.21 -15.07 -57.05
CA ASP A 676 -39.20 -14.78 -58.08
C ASP A 676 -37.71 -14.57 -57.69
#